data_AF-A0A182T481-F1
#
_entry.id   AF-A0A182T481-F1
#
_cell.length_a   1.000
_cell.length_b   1.000
_cell.length_c   1.000
_cell.angle_alpha   90.00
_cell.angle_beta   90.00
_cell.angle_gamma   90.00
#
_symmetry.space_group_name_H-M   'P 1'
#
loop_
_entity.id
_entity.type
_entity.pdbx_description
1 polymer ?
#
loop_
_entity_poly.entity_id
_entity_poly.type
_entity_poly.pdbx_seq_one_letter_code
_entity_poly.pdbx_strand_id
1 'polypeptide(L)'
;MHVSTFPEHELVESEDHVEVNGIVFNKPFVEKPVSAEDHNIYIYYPTSAGGGSQRLFRKIGSRSSVYSPESRVRKTGSFIYEDFMPTDGTDVKVYTVGPDYAHAEARKSPALDGKVERDSDGKEIRYPVILSNAEKLISRKVCLAFKQTVCGFDLLRANGKSFVCDVNGFSFVKNSNKYYDDCAKILGNMILRELAPQLHIPWSVPFQLDDPPIVPTTFGKMMELRCVTAVIRHGDRTPKQKMKVEVRHQKFFEIFEKYDGYRYGHIKLKRPKQLQEILDIARYGHFSGINRKVQMKYQPKGRPRGSSSDDADAPKEPSLVLILKWGGELTPAGRIQAEELGRIFRCMYPGGQSRQPGVGEGPGAQGLGLLRLHSTFRHDLKIYASDEGRVQMTAAAFAKGLLALEGELTPILVQMVKSANTNGLLDNDCDSSKYQNMAKSRLHELMQIDREFTAEDRAAINPGNAISINLAMNFVKNPVQCCAQVHSLIRSLMAVVAVKRDDPKTRDAVLYHGETWELMGRRWGKIEKDFCTKNKNYDISKIPDIYDCIKYDLQHNQHTLQFDLAEELYISAKYLADIVIPQEYGLTTHEKLTIGQGICTPLLKKIRADLQRNIEELGGEESVNRLNPRYSHGVSSPGRHVRTRLYFTSESHVHSLLTVLRHGGLLNVLTDEQWRRAMEYVSMVSELNYMSQIVIMLYEDPMKDPSSEERFHVELHFSPGVNCCVQKNLPPGPGFRPHSRNDSVTSKNAVSLDQLSSINLVRLQMGASMLQSNRILSKRSDREPPSTTPSTIKRCDRENVV
;
A
#
# COMPACT_ATOMS: atom_id res chain seq x y z
N MET A 1 53.78 33.10 38.02
CA MET A 1 53.55 32.65 36.64
C MET A 1 53.58 31.13 36.64
N HIS A 2 52.43 30.48 36.75
CA HIS A 2 52.32 29.05 36.48
C HIS A 2 51.92 28.89 35.03
N VAL A 3 52.88 28.52 34.18
CA VAL A 3 52.60 28.02 32.84
C VAL A 3 52.10 26.59 33.03
N SER A 4 50.79 26.41 32.99
CA SER A 4 50.19 25.08 32.86
C SER A 4 50.51 24.57 31.45
N THR A 5 51.48 23.68 31.35
CA THR A 5 51.68 22.82 30.18
C THR A 5 50.43 21.96 30.00
N PHE A 6 49.69 22.17 28.91
CA PHE A 6 48.63 21.25 28.49
C PHE A 6 49.25 19.87 28.24
N PRO A 7 48.58 18.76 28.60
CA PRO A 7 49.09 17.42 28.32
C PRO A 7 49.24 17.21 26.80
N GLU A 8 50.38 16.66 26.37
CA GLU A 8 50.56 16.24 24.98
C GLU A 8 49.46 15.26 24.60
N HIS A 9 48.76 15.53 23.49
CA HIS A 9 47.73 14.63 22.97
C HIS A 9 48.41 13.36 22.43
N GLU A 10 48.25 12.25 23.14
CA GLU A 10 48.81 10.96 22.75
C GLU A 10 47.92 10.28 21.69
N LEU A 11 48.46 10.11 20.49
CA LEU A 11 47.87 9.32 19.40
C LEU A 11 48.73 8.07 19.18
N VAL A 12 48.23 6.91 19.57
CA VAL A 12 48.86 5.62 19.30
C VAL A 12 48.14 4.97 18.12
N GLU A 13 48.90 4.62 17.08
CA GLU A 13 48.35 3.97 15.88
C GLU A 13 48.79 2.51 15.83
N SER A 14 47.79 1.63 15.69
CA SER A 14 47.97 0.19 15.49
C SER A 14 47.46 -0.22 14.11
N GLU A 15 47.60 -1.51 13.77
CA GLU A 15 47.19 -2.03 12.46
C GLU A 15 45.67 -1.85 12.21
N ASP A 16 44.83 -2.23 13.17
CA ASP A 16 43.36 -2.22 13.07
C ASP A 16 42.64 -1.29 14.05
N HIS A 17 43.37 -0.40 14.76
CA HIS A 17 42.76 0.61 15.63
C HIS A 17 43.67 1.83 15.82
N VAL A 18 43.10 2.91 16.32
CA VAL A 18 43.84 4.06 16.86
C VAL A 18 43.39 4.34 18.28
N GLU A 19 44.31 4.80 19.12
CA GLU A 19 44.02 5.26 20.48
C GLU A 19 44.31 6.76 20.55
N VAL A 20 43.29 7.54 20.92
CA VAL A 20 43.35 9.00 21.01
C VAL A 20 43.01 9.39 22.43
N ASN A 21 44.00 9.92 23.17
CA ASN A 21 43.84 10.31 24.58
C ASN A 21 43.23 9.18 25.46
N GLY A 22 43.68 7.94 25.27
CA GLY A 22 43.19 6.77 26.03
C GLY A 22 41.88 6.15 25.53
N ILE A 23 41.29 6.68 24.44
CA ILE A 23 40.06 6.14 23.84
C ILE A 23 40.43 5.38 22.56
N VAL A 24 40.08 4.10 22.52
CA VAL A 24 40.36 3.21 21.38
C VAL A 24 39.22 3.26 20.36
N PHE A 25 39.57 3.51 19.10
CA PHE A 25 38.68 3.45 17.93
C PHE A 25 39.13 2.33 17.00
N ASN A 26 38.33 1.27 16.90
CA ASN A 26 38.62 0.15 16.01
C ASN A 26 38.22 0.49 14.57
N LYS A 27 38.97 0.00 13.58
CA LYS A 27 38.57 0.12 12.18
C LYS A 27 37.32 -0.75 11.91
N PRO A 28 36.29 -0.25 11.19
CA PRO A 28 36.27 1.06 10.57
C PRO A 28 35.98 2.22 11.53
N PHE A 29 36.70 3.33 11.37
CA PHE A 29 36.46 4.60 12.07
C PHE A 29 36.55 5.78 11.08
N VAL A 30 36.01 6.93 11.49
CA VAL A 30 36.00 8.16 10.69
C VAL A 30 36.93 9.20 11.33
N GLU A 31 37.69 9.91 10.50
CA GLU A 31 38.54 11.03 10.87
C GLU A 31 38.07 12.30 10.13
N LYS A 32 37.57 13.27 10.89
CA LYS A 32 37.06 14.56 10.38
C LYS A 32 38.00 15.70 10.74
N PRO A 33 38.28 16.65 9.84
CA PRO A 33 38.91 17.91 10.22
C PRO A 33 38.09 18.62 11.30
N VAL A 34 38.75 19.32 12.24
CA VAL A 34 38.03 20.13 13.24
C VAL A 34 37.26 21.30 12.63
N SER A 35 37.68 21.78 11.46
CA SER A 35 36.96 22.80 10.69
C SER A 35 35.82 22.14 9.92
N ALA A 36 34.58 22.55 10.21
CA ALA A 36 33.39 22.07 9.48
C ALA A 36 33.38 22.50 8.00
N GLU A 37 34.13 23.54 7.62
CA GLU A 37 34.27 23.96 6.22
C GLU A 37 35.22 23.05 5.43
N ASP A 38 36.05 22.26 6.10
CA ASP A 38 36.93 21.28 5.48
C ASP A 38 36.23 19.92 5.35
N HIS A 39 35.84 19.60 4.12
CA HIS A 39 35.06 18.41 3.79
C HIS A 39 35.94 17.18 3.48
N ASN A 40 37.26 17.24 3.76
CA ASN A 40 38.18 16.12 3.56
C ASN A 40 38.07 15.11 4.70
N ILE A 41 36.98 14.34 4.71
CA ILE A 41 36.66 13.35 5.75
C ILE A 41 37.16 11.98 5.31
N TYR A 42 37.93 11.30 6.15
CA TYR A 42 38.54 10.01 5.82
C TYR A 42 37.92 8.88 6.64
N ILE A 43 37.70 7.72 6.01
CA ILE A 43 37.21 6.50 6.65
C ILE A 43 38.29 5.45 6.47
N TYR A 44 38.75 4.83 7.56
CA TYR A 44 39.81 3.82 7.49
C TYR A 44 39.21 2.42 7.64
N TYR A 45 39.59 1.48 6.77
CA TYR A 45 39.01 0.14 6.74
C TYR A 45 39.90 -0.88 7.47
N PRO A 46 39.31 -1.90 8.12
CA PRO A 46 40.08 -2.93 8.79
C PRO A 46 40.80 -3.82 7.79
N THR A 47 41.88 -4.45 8.22
CA THR A 47 42.70 -5.38 7.43
C THR A 47 41.88 -6.56 6.93
N SER A 48 40.90 -7.01 7.71
CA SER A 48 39.92 -8.06 7.33
C SER A 48 39.04 -7.69 6.13
N ALA A 49 38.88 -6.40 5.84
CA ALA A 49 38.14 -5.89 4.67
C ALA A 49 39.07 -5.47 3.51
N GLY A 50 40.37 -5.76 3.60
CA GLY A 50 41.39 -5.39 2.61
C GLY A 50 42.16 -4.11 2.92
N GLY A 51 41.91 -3.46 4.06
CA GLY A 51 42.59 -2.25 4.48
C GLY A 51 42.35 -1.02 3.58
N GLY A 52 43.18 -0.01 3.75
CA GLY A 52 43.08 1.27 3.04
C GLY A 52 42.11 2.26 3.68
N SER A 53 41.78 3.31 2.92
CA SER A 53 40.90 4.39 3.35
C SER A 53 40.02 4.91 2.22
N GLN A 54 38.81 5.34 2.56
CA GLN A 54 37.96 6.14 1.68
C GLN A 54 38.13 7.61 2.01
N ARG A 55 38.48 8.41 1.00
CA ARG A 55 38.70 9.85 1.14
C ARG A 55 37.53 10.61 0.53
N LEU A 56 36.67 11.15 1.38
CA LEU A 56 35.55 11.97 0.98
C LEU A 56 36.04 13.40 0.70
N PHE A 57 35.36 14.08 -0.21
CA PHE A 57 35.64 15.46 -0.56
C PHE A 57 34.35 16.14 -1.07
N ARG A 58 34.36 17.48 -1.07
CA ARG A 58 33.27 18.26 -1.67
C ARG A 58 33.12 17.82 -3.14
N LYS A 59 31.92 17.36 -3.50
CA LYS A 59 31.61 16.74 -4.80
C LYS A 59 32.22 17.48 -6.00
N ILE A 60 32.96 16.74 -6.83
CA ILE A 60 33.54 17.20 -8.10
C ILE A 60 32.99 16.30 -9.21
N GLY A 61 32.16 16.87 -10.10
CA GLY A 61 31.55 16.12 -11.21
C GLY A 61 30.67 14.95 -10.74
N SER A 62 31.07 13.72 -11.06
CA SER A 62 30.36 12.48 -10.73
C SER A 62 30.88 11.77 -9.48
N ARG A 63 31.81 12.39 -8.72
CA ARG A 63 32.41 11.78 -7.53
C ARG A 63 32.28 12.63 -6.27
N SER A 64 32.11 11.94 -5.14
CA SER A 64 32.08 12.48 -3.77
C SER A 64 33.11 11.84 -2.84
N SER A 65 33.75 10.76 -3.26
CA SER A 65 34.89 10.16 -2.56
C SER A 65 35.73 9.30 -3.50
N VAL A 66 36.90 8.87 -3.03
CA VAL A 66 37.79 7.94 -3.73
C VAL A 66 38.47 6.99 -2.75
N TYR A 67 38.63 5.73 -3.15
CA TYR A 67 39.42 4.77 -2.40
C TYR A 67 40.91 5.07 -2.52
N SER A 68 41.64 4.90 -1.43
CA SER A 68 43.08 5.04 -1.31
C SER A 68 43.64 3.82 -0.58
N PRO A 69 44.76 3.23 -1.04
CA PRO A 69 45.39 2.11 -0.36
C PRO A 69 46.05 2.52 0.98
N GLU A 70 46.25 3.82 1.20
CA GLU A 70 46.78 4.34 2.46
C GLU A 70 45.91 3.95 3.65
N SER A 71 46.52 3.32 4.65
CA SER A 71 45.85 2.79 5.83
C SER A 71 46.22 3.54 7.12
N ARG A 72 47.14 4.51 7.01
CA ARG A 72 47.61 5.33 8.12
C ARG A 72 46.89 6.66 8.21
N VAL A 73 46.66 7.12 9.45
CA VAL A 73 45.98 8.39 9.73
C VAL A 73 46.82 9.62 9.40
N ARG A 74 46.17 10.77 9.21
CA ARG A 74 46.87 12.03 8.91
C ARG A 74 47.72 12.46 10.11
N LYS A 75 48.95 12.89 9.84
CA LYS A 75 49.93 13.29 10.88
C LYS A 75 50.00 14.79 11.13
N THR A 76 49.34 15.59 10.30
CA THR A 76 49.36 17.06 10.37
C THR A 76 47.94 17.60 10.37
N GLY A 77 47.65 18.51 11.29
CA GLY A 77 46.32 19.07 11.50
C GLY A 77 45.64 18.50 12.74
N SER A 78 44.47 19.04 13.06
CA SER A 78 43.64 18.58 14.18
C SER A 78 42.39 17.91 13.66
N PHE A 79 42.07 16.76 14.23
CA PHE A 79 40.99 15.90 13.75
C PHE A 79 40.11 15.39 14.90
N ILE A 80 38.85 15.11 14.56
CA ILE A 80 37.90 14.39 15.38
C ILE A 80 37.88 12.94 14.89
N TYR A 81 38.06 12.00 15.81
CA TYR A 81 37.92 10.56 15.55
C TYR A 81 36.59 10.07 16.12
N GLU A 82 35.83 9.33 15.32
CA GLU A 82 34.53 8.78 15.72
C GLU A 82 34.33 7.37 15.16
N ASP A 83 33.53 6.56 15.86
CA ASP A 83 33.16 5.23 15.40
C ASP A 83 32.39 5.29 14.07
N PHE A 84 32.73 4.41 13.13
CA PHE A 84 31.97 4.29 11.89
C PHE A 84 30.60 3.65 12.17
N MET A 85 29.53 4.34 11.77
CA MET A 85 28.16 3.86 11.94
C MET A 85 27.71 3.10 10.68
N PRO A 86 27.44 1.78 10.76
CA PRO A 86 26.97 1.02 9.60
C PRO A 86 25.52 1.40 9.28
N THR A 87 25.32 2.10 8.17
CA THR A 87 23.99 2.44 7.62
C THR A 87 23.62 1.49 6.48
N ASP A 88 22.36 1.54 6.04
CA ASP A 88 21.89 0.83 4.83
C ASP A 88 22.41 1.47 3.52
N GLY A 89 23.54 2.20 3.57
CA GLY A 89 24.18 2.83 2.42
C GLY A 89 23.62 4.20 2.03
N THR A 90 22.82 4.82 2.89
CA THR A 90 22.26 6.16 2.65
C THR A 90 22.41 7.08 3.86
N ASP A 91 22.61 8.37 3.57
CA ASP A 91 22.67 9.44 4.57
C ASP A 91 21.36 10.23 4.50
N VAL A 92 20.73 10.50 5.65
CA VAL A 92 19.48 11.26 5.72
C VAL A 92 19.81 12.74 5.96
N LYS A 93 19.49 13.60 5.01
CA LYS A 93 19.61 15.05 5.13
C LYS A 93 18.30 15.65 5.61
N VAL A 94 18.36 16.45 6.65
CA VAL A 94 17.20 17.08 7.29
C VAL A 94 17.30 18.59 7.21
N TYR A 95 16.20 19.25 6.90
CA TYR A 95 16.11 20.69 6.70
C TYR A 95 14.93 21.25 7.51
N THR A 96 15.22 22.00 8.57
CA THR A 96 14.20 22.61 9.43
C THR A 96 13.77 23.97 8.91
N VAL A 97 12.52 24.35 9.20
CA VAL A 97 12.02 25.74 9.06
C VAL A 97 11.23 26.06 10.32
N GLY A 98 11.95 26.57 11.32
CA GLY A 98 11.47 26.59 12.69
C GLY A 98 11.52 25.21 13.36
N PRO A 99 11.17 25.13 14.65
CA PRO A 99 11.36 23.92 15.46
C PRO A 99 10.32 22.82 15.22
N ASP A 100 9.26 23.12 14.46
CA ASP A 100 8.08 22.26 14.27
C ASP A 100 7.87 21.80 12.82
N TYR A 101 8.81 22.14 11.94
CA TYR A 101 8.84 21.67 10.55
C TYR A 101 10.22 21.10 10.24
N ALA A 102 10.26 19.91 9.66
CA ALA A 102 11.46 19.43 8.99
C ALA A 102 11.12 18.63 7.74
N HIS A 103 11.82 18.95 6.66
CA HIS A 103 11.87 18.14 5.45
C HIS A 103 13.06 17.18 5.55
N ALA A 104 12.93 15.95 5.07
CA ALA A 104 14.03 15.00 5.03
C ALA A 104 14.11 14.23 3.71
N GLU A 105 15.33 14.07 3.22
CA GLU A 105 15.67 13.33 2.00
C GLU A 105 16.94 12.52 2.25
N ALA A 106 16.99 11.27 1.78
CA ALA A 106 18.15 10.42 1.83
C ALA A 106 18.92 10.50 0.51
N ARG A 107 20.24 10.36 0.58
CA ARG A 107 21.15 10.27 -0.56
C ARG A 107 22.07 9.08 -0.38
N LYS A 108 22.65 8.57 -1.47
CA LYS A 108 23.68 7.53 -1.37
C LYS A 108 24.85 8.04 -0.55
N SER A 109 25.29 7.24 0.42
CA SER A 109 26.40 7.62 1.29
C SER A 109 27.70 7.73 0.48
N PRO A 110 28.47 8.82 0.61
CA PRO A 110 29.80 8.94 0.01
C PRO A 110 30.78 7.88 0.53
N ALA A 111 30.48 7.23 1.67
CA ALA A 111 31.29 6.18 2.27
C ALA A 111 31.31 4.85 1.49
N LEU A 112 30.43 4.67 0.50
CA LEU A 112 30.32 3.42 -0.29
C LEU A 112 31.36 3.34 -1.42
N ASP A 113 31.06 3.91 -2.58
CA ASP A 113 31.91 3.85 -3.79
C ASP A 113 32.32 5.23 -4.31
N GLY A 114 31.79 6.29 -3.69
CA GLY A 114 31.99 7.68 -4.09
C GLY A 114 31.36 8.06 -5.42
N LYS A 115 30.62 7.18 -6.11
CA LYS A 115 29.95 7.50 -7.38
C LYS A 115 28.59 8.12 -7.09
N VAL A 116 28.41 9.34 -7.59
CA VAL A 116 27.17 10.07 -7.41
C VAL A 116 26.14 9.62 -8.44
N GLU A 117 25.01 9.14 -7.93
CA GLU A 117 23.88 8.70 -8.74
C GLU A 117 23.12 9.92 -9.25
N ARG A 118 22.83 9.93 -10.56
CA ARG A 118 22.11 11.01 -11.23
C ARG A 118 20.94 10.46 -12.02
N ASP A 119 19.84 11.21 -12.04
CA ASP A 119 18.67 10.93 -12.87
C ASP A 119 18.90 11.29 -14.34
N SER A 120 17.88 11.10 -15.17
CA SER A 120 17.90 11.44 -16.60
C SER A 120 18.16 12.91 -16.88
N ASP A 121 17.82 13.79 -15.93
CA ASP A 121 18.02 15.24 -16.03
C ASP A 121 19.39 15.67 -15.48
N GLY A 122 20.23 14.71 -15.09
CA GLY A 122 21.55 14.94 -14.52
C GLY A 122 21.51 15.47 -13.08
N LYS A 123 20.36 15.50 -12.40
CA LYS A 123 20.26 15.87 -10.99
C LYS A 123 20.62 14.69 -10.12
N GLU A 124 21.18 14.96 -8.95
CA GLU A 124 21.53 13.91 -7.99
C GLU A 124 20.26 13.23 -7.46
N ILE A 125 20.24 11.90 -7.48
CA ILE A 125 19.09 11.12 -7.03
C ILE A 125 18.91 11.32 -5.52
N ARG A 126 17.67 11.59 -5.13
CA ARG A 126 17.25 11.79 -3.75
C ARG A 126 16.09 10.87 -3.44
N TYR A 127 16.06 10.42 -2.21
CA TYR A 127 15.07 9.49 -1.72
C TYR A 127 14.25 10.18 -0.64
N PRO A 128 12.92 10.20 -0.75
CA PRO A 128 12.08 10.85 0.26
C PRO A 128 12.20 10.11 1.60
N VAL A 129 12.33 10.84 2.71
CA VAL A 129 12.45 10.25 4.05
C VAL A 129 11.34 10.75 4.95
N ILE A 130 10.62 9.82 5.58
CA ILE A 130 9.80 10.14 6.75
C ILE A 130 10.67 10.04 8.00
N LEU A 131 10.74 11.13 8.75
CA LEU A 131 11.36 11.15 10.07
C LEU A 131 10.50 10.40 11.08
N SER A 132 11.13 9.54 11.87
CA SER A 132 10.56 8.94 13.08
C SER A 132 10.37 10.00 14.17
N ASN A 133 9.65 9.65 15.24
CA ASN A 133 9.49 10.54 16.38
C ASN A 133 10.79 10.98 17.03
N ALA A 134 11.72 10.05 17.20
CA ALA A 134 13.03 10.36 17.75
C ALA A 134 13.75 11.40 16.87
N GLU A 135 13.69 11.24 15.55
CA GLU A 135 14.34 12.13 14.59
C GLU A 135 13.67 13.50 14.48
N LYS A 136 12.35 13.56 14.61
CA LYS A 136 11.62 14.84 14.71
C LYS A 136 12.03 15.61 15.97
N LEU A 137 12.19 14.92 17.10
CA LEU A 137 12.72 15.52 18.33
C LEU A 137 14.17 15.97 18.18
N ILE A 138 15.00 15.19 17.49
CA ILE A 138 16.36 15.61 17.13
C ILE A 138 16.30 16.89 16.30
N SER A 139 15.45 16.96 15.27
CA SER A 139 15.29 18.14 14.40
C SER A 139 14.93 19.39 15.20
N ARG A 140 13.96 19.27 16.11
CA ARG A 140 13.57 20.35 17.02
C ARG A 140 14.73 20.80 17.90
N LYS A 141 15.45 19.85 18.52
CA LYS A 141 16.60 20.13 19.38
C LYS A 141 17.71 20.84 18.61
N VAL A 142 18.05 20.40 17.40
CA VAL A 142 19.06 21.03 16.54
C VAL A 142 18.66 22.47 16.19
N CYS A 143 17.43 22.68 15.72
CA CYS A 143 16.94 24.03 15.40
C CYS A 143 17.05 25.00 16.58
N LEU A 144 16.60 24.57 17.77
CA LEU A 144 16.60 25.41 18.98
C LEU A 144 18.00 25.58 19.58
N ALA A 145 18.80 24.53 19.66
CA ALA A 145 20.13 24.57 20.28
C ALA A 145 21.09 25.49 19.49
N PHE A 146 21.06 25.40 18.16
CA PHE A 146 21.88 26.24 17.29
C PHE A 146 21.25 27.61 16.99
N LYS A 147 20.02 27.86 17.47
CA LYS A 147 19.24 29.08 17.22
C LYS A 147 19.12 29.41 15.72
N GLN A 148 19.03 28.37 14.89
CA GLN A 148 18.90 28.50 13.43
C GLN A 148 17.48 28.09 13.02
N THR A 149 16.64 29.07 12.66
CA THR A 149 15.28 28.78 12.17
C THR A 149 15.31 27.91 10.92
N VAL A 150 16.09 28.30 9.92
CA VAL A 150 16.37 27.47 8.75
C VAL A 150 17.68 26.74 9.03
N CYS A 151 17.65 25.41 9.18
CA CYS A 151 18.82 24.63 9.56
C CYS A 151 18.88 23.30 8.81
N GLY A 152 20.02 23.01 8.17
CA GLY A 152 20.35 21.72 7.56
C GLY A 152 21.24 20.89 8.48
N PHE A 153 20.98 19.60 8.59
CA PHE A 153 21.84 18.66 9.33
C PHE A 153 21.71 17.24 8.77
N ASP A 154 22.70 16.40 9.04
CA ASP A 154 22.78 15.03 8.54
C ASP A 154 22.55 14.01 9.66
N LEU A 155 21.79 12.96 9.33
CA LEU A 155 21.43 11.84 10.19
C LEU A 155 21.90 10.51 9.61
N LEU A 156 22.52 9.70 10.46
CA LEU A 156 22.85 8.30 10.19
C LEU A 156 21.86 7.41 10.93
N ARG A 157 21.15 6.55 10.20
CA ARG A 157 20.29 5.50 10.75
C ARG A 157 21.11 4.22 10.88
N ALA A 158 21.46 3.84 12.10
CA ALA A 158 22.30 2.68 12.39
C ALA A 158 21.81 1.97 13.66
N ASN A 159 21.83 0.63 13.66
CA ASN A 159 21.49 -0.20 14.82
C ASN A 159 20.14 0.15 15.49
N GLY A 160 19.13 0.48 14.67
CA GLY A 160 17.79 0.87 15.13
C GLY A 160 17.69 2.24 15.80
N LYS A 161 18.75 3.06 15.75
CA LYS A 161 18.82 4.43 16.27
C LYS A 161 19.21 5.43 15.17
N SER A 162 19.07 6.72 15.48
CA SER A 162 19.45 7.81 14.57
C SER A 162 20.44 8.74 15.26
N PHE A 163 21.55 9.03 14.58
CA PHE A 163 22.67 9.82 15.10
C PHE A 163 22.90 11.04 14.21
N VAL A 164 23.07 12.22 14.81
CA VAL A 164 23.48 13.43 14.06
C VAL A 164 24.98 13.37 13.86
N CYS A 165 25.44 13.45 12.61
CA CYS A 165 26.85 13.41 12.28
C CYS A 165 27.41 14.75 11.78
N ASP A 166 26.53 15.67 11.36
CA ASP A 166 26.90 17.00 10.85
C ASP A 166 25.74 18.00 10.99
N VAL A 167 26.03 19.28 11.28
CA VAL A 167 25.07 20.39 11.40
C VAL A 167 25.58 21.58 10.60
N ASN A 168 24.92 21.87 9.48
CA ASN A 168 25.37 22.82 8.46
C ASN A 168 24.85 24.26 8.67
N GLY A 169 23.90 24.49 9.58
CA GLY A 169 23.24 25.79 9.72
C GLY A 169 22.33 26.10 8.51
N PHE A 170 22.29 27.35 8.06
CA PHE A 170 21.32 27.78 7.03
C PHE A 170 21.41 26.98 5.73
N SER A 171 20.36 26.21 5.42
CA SER A 171 20.32 25.36 4.23
C SER A 171 18.90 25.15 3.73
N PHE A 172 18.69 25.33 2.43
CA PHE A 172 17.42 25.09 1.76
C PHE A 172 17.41 23.77 0.99
N VAL A 173 16.25 23.10 0.98
CA VAL A 173 15.96 22.02 0.05
C VAL A 173 15.94 22.59 -1.37
N LYS A 174 16.46 21.82 -2.33
CA LYS A 174 16.49 22.22 -3.75
C LYS A 174 15.53 21.35 -4.56
N ASN A 175 14.92 21.93 -5.59
CA ASN A 175 14.02 21.26 -6.54
C ASN A 175 12.71 20.77 -5.90
N SER A 176 12.25 21.37 -4.80
CA SER A 176 10.97 21.02 -4.19
C SER A 176 10.07 22.24 -4.10
N ASN A 177 9.15 22.38 -5.05
CA ASN A 177 8.19 23.49 -5.07
C ASN A 177 7.39 23.56 -3.77
N LYS A 178 6.97 22.40 -3.26
CA LYS A 178 6.30 22.29 -1.95
C LYS A 178 7.14 22.86 -0.82
N TYR A 179 8.43 22.53 -0.76
CA TYR A 179 9.30 23.06 0.29
C TYR A 179 9.39 24.59 0.18
N TYR A 180 9.49 25.14 -1.03
CA TYR A 180 9.52 26.58 -1.24
C TYR A 180 8.24 27.25 -0.71
N ASP A 181 7.07 26.72 -1.05
CA ASP A 181 5.78 27.22 -0.58
C ASP A 181 5.66 27.14 0.96
N ASP A 182 5.98 25.97 1.53
CA ASP A 182 5.94 25.76 2.98
C ASP A 182 6.91 26.70 3.71
N CYS A 183 8.16 26.77 3.24
CA CYS A 183 9.22 27.54 3.86
C CYS A 183 8.87 29.04 3.85
N ALA A 184 8.47 29.57 2.70
CA ALA A 184 8.08 30.97 2.56
C ALA A 184 6.89 31.31 3.47
N LYS A 185 5.90 30.44 3.53
CA LYS A 185 4.71 30.63 4.39
C LYS A 185 5.05 30.58 5.87
N ILE A 186 5.87 29.63 6.32
CA ILE A 186 6.28 29.51 7.72
C ILE A 186 7.10 30.72 8.14
N LEU A 187 8.11 31.11 7.35
CA LEU A 187 8.94 32.28 7.64
C LEU A 187 8.09 33.57 7.66
N GLY A 188 7.22 33.76 6.66
CA GLY A 188 6.31 34.92 6.62
C GLY A 188 5.41 35.00 7.85
N ASN A 189 4.84 33.87 8.28
CA ASN A 189 4.03 33.80 9.50
C ASN A 189 4.85 34.07 10.77
N MET A 190 6.09 33.59 10.85
CA MET A 190 6.97 33.87 11.99
C MET A 190 7.29 35.36 12.09
N ILE A 191 7.60 36.00 10.95
CA ILE A 191 7.86 37.45 10.87
C ILE A 191 6.62 38.23 11.27
N LEU A 192 5.45 37.93 10.69
CA LEU A 192 4.20 38.63 11.00
C LEU A 192 3.79 38.43 12.46
N ARG A 193 3.97 37.23 13.03
CA ARG A 193 3.66 36.98 14.45
C ARG A 193 4.47 37.87 15.38
N GLU A 194 5.74 38.11 15.06
CA GLU A 194 6.63 38.92 15.89
C GLU A 194 6.44 40.43 15.66
N LEU A 195 6.34 40.84 14.39
CA LEU A 195 6.38 42.25 14.00
C LEU A 195 5.00 42.89 13.86
N ALA A 196 3.92 42.14 13.54
CA ALA A 196 2.61 42.73 13.31
C ALA A 196 2.05 43.50 14.53
N PRO A 197 2.19 43.02 15.78
CA PRO A 197 1.78 43.81 16.95
C PRO A 197 2.55 45.13 17.09
N GLN A 198 3.84 45.13 16.76
CA GLN A 198 4.71 46.31 16.86
C GLN A 198 4.39 47.32 15.74
N LEU A 199 4.13 46.82 14.55
CA LEU A 199 3.85 47.61 13.35
C LEU A 199 2.36 47.98 13.21
N HIS A 200 1.52 47.62 14.19
CA HIS A 200 0.07 47.82 14.15
C HIS A 200 -0.59 47.25 12.88
N ILE A 201 0.01 46.19 12.33
CA ILE A 201 -0.54 45.49 11.17
C ILE A 201 -1.66 44.60 11.71
N PRO A 202 -2.91 44.76 11.25
CA PRO A 202 -4.00 43.88 11.65
C PRO A 202 -3.72 42.48 11.11
N TRP A 203 -3.13 41.67 11.97
CA TRP A 203 -2.85 40.26 11.73
C TRP A 203 -3.59 39.45 12.77
N SER A 204 -4.69 38.84 12.35
CA SER A 204 -5.25 37.73 13.14
C SER A 204 -4.28 36.57 12.99
N VAL A 205 -3.90 35.95 14.13
CA VAL A 205 -3.22 34.65 14.09
C VAL A 205 -4.09 33.77 13.19
N PRO A 206 -3.65 33.40 11.98
CA PRO A 206 -4.45 32.54 11.13
C PRO A 206 -4.75 31.33 11.99
N PHE A 207 -6.03 30.96 12.14
CA PHE A 207 -6.46 29.75 12.85
C PHE A 207 -5.37 28.70 12.69
N GLN A 208 -4.59 28.44 13.77
CA GLN A 208 -3.19 28.02 13.65
C GLN A 208 -3.10 27.01 12.53
N LEU A 209 -2.35 27.32 11.47
CA LEU A 209 -2.20 26.46 10.28
C LEU A 209 -1.64 25.07 10.64
N ASP A 210 -1.43 24.80 11.91
CA ASP A 210 -0.95 23.55 12.45
C ASP A 210 -2.09 22.74 13.09
N ASP A 211 -3.22 23.32 13.51
CA ASP A 211 -4.30 22.56 14.15
C ASP A 211 -5.02 21.64 13.14
N PRO A 212 -5.41 20.41 13.53
CA PRO A 212 -6.15 19.54 12.63
C PRO A 212 -7.39 20.26 12.11
N PRO A 213 -7.67 20.13 10.81
CA PRO A 213 -8.68 20.95 10.18
C PRO A 213 -10.05 20.61 10.79
N ILE A 214 -10.68 21.60 11.44
CA ILE A 214 -12.11 21.52 11.74
C ILE A 214 -12.82 21.68 10.41
N VAL A 215 -13.55 20.66 10.02
CA VAL A 215 -14.13 20.57 8.68
C VAL A 215 -15.59 20.26 8.74
N PRO A 216 -16.35 20.77 7.76
CA PRO A 216 -17.71 20.31 7.62
C PRO A 216 -17.65 18.81 7.37
N THR A 217 -18.31 18.05 8.24
CA THR A 217 -18.74 16.70 7.91
C THR A 217 -19.68 16.78 6.72
N THR A 218 -20.03 15.63 6.17
CA THR A 218 -21.01 15.55 5.09
C THR A 218 -22.42 16.06 5.44
N PHE A 219 -22.70 16.47 6.69
CA PHE A 219 -23.91 17.19 7.12
C PHE A 219 -23.69 18.69 7.38
N GLY A 220 -22.51 19.21 7.07
CA GLY A 220 -22.16 20.60 7.37
C GLY A 220 -21.78 20.86 8.83
N LYS A 221 -21.83 19.85 9.71
CA LYS A 221 -21.38 19.99 11.09
C LYS A 221 -19.85 20.09 11.12
N MET A 222 -19.33 21.16 11.70
CA MET A 222 -17.90 21.38 11.81
C MET A 222 -17.31 20.44 12.87
N MET A 223 -16.46 19.49 12.49
CA MET A 223 -15.81 18.52 13.38
C MET A 223 -14.33 18.33 13.02
N GLU A 224 -13.53 17.88 13.98
CA GLU A 224 -12.10 17.64 13.81
C GLU A 224 -11.85 16.28 13.16
N LEU A 225 -11.08 16.21 12.06
CA LEU A 225 -10.65 14.93 11.48
C LEU A 225 -9.59 14.27 12.36
N ARG A 226 -9.81 13.03 12.80
CA ARG A 226 -8.90 12.29 13.70
C ARG A 226 -8.21 11.12 13.02
N CYS A 227 -8.92 10.37 12.17
CA CYS A 227 -8.36 9.20 11.54
C CYS A 227 -8.88 9.00 10.11
N VAL A 228 -8.00 8.56 9.21
CA VAL A 228 -8.31 8.07 7.87
C VAL A 228 -7.73 6.66 7.73
N THR A 229 -8.61 5.67 7.70
CA THR A 229 -8.24 4.27 7.45
C THR A 229 -8.70 3.91 6.05
N ALA A 230 -7.83 3.37 5.20
CA ALA A 230 -8.23 2.92 3.86
C ALA A 230 -7.71 1.51 3.56
N VAL A 231 -8.60 0.66 3.04
CA VAL A 231 -8.27 -0.65 2.49
C VAL A 231 -8.36 -0.56 0.99
N ILE A 232 -7.24 -0.82 0.31
CA ILE A 232 -7.03 -0.55 -1.11
C ILE A 232 -6.68 -1.86 -1.83
N ARG A 233 -7.44 -2.19 -2.89
CA ARG A 233 -7.18 -3.35 -3.75
C ARG A 233 -5.98 -3.09 -4.66
N HIS A 234 -4.99 -3.97 -4.66
CA HIS A 234 -4.05 -4.06 -5.78
C HIS A 234 -4.65 -4.96 -6.88
N GLY A 235 -4.22 -4.83 -8.14
CA GLY A 235 -4.91 -5.57 -9.22
C GLY A 235 -4.27 -5.50 -10.60
N ASP A 236 -3.67 -4.37 -10.99
CA ASP A 236 -3.06 -4.25 -12.31
C ASP A 236 -1.76 -5.06 -12.39
N ARG A 237 -1.78 -6.15 -13.17
CA ARG A 237 -0.64 -7.07 -13.31
C ARG A 237 -0.62 -7.74 -14.67
N THR A 238 0.57 -8.09 -15.14
CA THR A 238 0.72 -8.96 -16.31
C THR A 238 0.07 -10.33 -16.05
N PRO A 239 -0.51 -11.00 -17.08
CA PRO A 239 -1.11 -12.32 -16.91
C PRO A 239 -0.14 -13.29 -16.25
N LYS A 240 -0.58 -13.94 -15.17
CA LYS A 240 0.25 -14.86 -14.42
C LYS A 240 0.27 -16.22 -15.09
N GLN A 241 1.43 -16.65 -15.54
CA GLN A 241 1.59 -17.96 -16.14
C GLN A 241 2.20 -18.94 -15.13
N LYS A 242 1.81 -20.21 -15.28
CA LYS A 242 2.30 -21.31 -14.43
C LYS A 242 2.53 -22.53 -15.29
N MET A 243 3.74 -23.04 -15.27
CA MET A 243 4.09 -24.33 -15.84
C MET A 243 4.21 -25.38 -14.72
N LYS A 244 3.75 -26.59 -15.01
CA LYS A 244 3.94 -27.77 -14.15
C LYS A 244 4.56 -28.87 -15.01
N VAL A 245 5.86 -29.07 -14.87
CA VAL A 245 6.62 -30.09 -15.60
C VAL A 245 6.90 -31.24 -14.66
N GLU A 246 6.65 -32.46 -15.10
CA GLU A 246 7.15 -33.64 -14.40
C GLU A 246 8.62 -33.81 -14.77
N VAL A 247 9.49 -33.89 -13.77
CA VAL A 247 10.93 -34.06 -13.94
C VAL A 247 11.37 -35.33 -13.22
N ARG A 248 12.21 -36.09 -13.89
CA ARG A 248 12.81 -37.34 -13.37
C ARG A 248 14.34 -37.29 -13.32
N HIS A 249 14.94 -36.17 -13.70
CA HIS A 249 16.40 -36.03 -13.72
C HIS A 249 16.98 -36.02 -12.30
N GLN A 250 17.99 -36.85 -12.03
CA GLN A 250 18.58 -37.07 -10.71
C GLN A 250 18.97 -35.78 -9.97
N LYS A 251 19.60 -34.82 -10.67
CA LYS A 251 19.94 -33.50 -10.12
C LYS A 251 18.77 -32.73 -9.48
N PHE A 252 17.53 -32.90 -9.97
CA PHE A 252 16.37 -32.29 -9.30
C PHE A 252 16.06 -32.97 -7.95
N PHE A 253 16.27 -34.28 -7.83
CA PHE A 253 16.12 -35.01 -6.58
C PHE A 253 17.21 -34.67 -5.57
N GLU A 254 18.45 -34.49 -6.03
CA GLU A 254 19.56 -34.01 -5.18
C GLU A 254 19.26 -32.63 -4.58
N ILE A 255 18.77 -31.69 -5.40
CA ILE A 255 18.30 -30.38 -4.90
C ILE A 255 17.12 -30.55 -3.94
N PHE A 256 16.17 -31.42 -4.28
CA PHE A 256 15.00 -31.65 -3.45
C PHE A 256 15.39 -32.17 -2.06
N GLU A 257 16.35 -33.08 -1.99
CA GLU A 257 16.93 -33.59 -0.75
C GLU A 257 17.73 -32.53 0.01
N LYS A 258 18.64 -31.81 -0.68
CA LYS A 258 19.47 -30.73 -0.12
C LYS A 258 18.68 -29.66 0.62
N TYR A 259 17.43 -29.41 0.22
CA TYR A 259 16.54 -28.43 0.85
C TYR A 259 15.37 -29.09 1.63
N ASP A 260 15.57 -30.29 2.19
CA ASP A 260 14.64 -31.01 3.07
C ASP A 260 13.26 -31.35 2.46
N GLY A 261 13.20 -31.53 1.14
CA GLY A 261 11.94 -31.71 0.43
C GLY A 261 11.17 -32.96 0.79
N TYR A 262 11.86 -34.07 1.10
CA TYR A 262 11.20 -35.32 1.47
C TYR A 262 10.45 -35.22 2.81
N ARG A 263 10.93 -34.38 3.74
CA ARG A 263 10.27 -34.16 5.04
C ARG A 263 8.92 -33.46 4.87
N TYR A 264 8.83 -32.47 3.98
CA TYR A 264 7.61 -31.64 3.80
C TYR A 264 6.77 -32.03 2.57
N GLY A 265 7.21 -33.01 1.78
CA GLY A 265 6.62 -33.41 0.50
C GLY A 265 6.73 -32.35 -0.61
N HIS A 266 7.37 -31.21 -0.34
CA HIS A 266 7.57 -30.11 -1.29
C HIS A 266 8.68 -29.15 -0.83
N ILE A 267 9.27 -28.42 -1.78
CA ILE A 267 10.19 -27.30 -1.50
C ILE A 267 9.78 -26.04 -2.24
N LYS A 268 10.11 -24.88 -1.68
CA LYS A 268 9.92 -23.56 -2.29
C LYS A 268 11.24 -22.80 -2.24
N LEU A 269 11.92 -22.73 -3.39
CA LEU A 269 13.18 -22.02 -3.56
C LEU A 269 12.90 -20.57 -3.94
N LYS A 270 13.59 -19.62 -3.28
CA LYS A 270 13.37 -18.17 -3.50
C LYS A 270 14.68 -17.37 -3.61
N ARG A 271 15.79 -17.88 -3.06
CA ARG A 271 17.06 -17.14 -3.02
C ARG A 271 17.75 -17.19 -4.39
N PRO A 272 18.44 -16.12 -4.84
CA PRO A 272 19.11 -16.09 -6.14
C PRO A 272 20.02 -17.29 -6.41
N LYS A 273 20.85 -17.69 -5.43
CA LYS A 273 21.71 -18.89 -5.53
C LYS A 273 20.91 -20.17 -5.80
N GLN A 274 19.78 -20.35 -5.12
CA GLN A 274 18.91 -21.52 -5.31
C GLN A 274 18.24 -21.53 -6.70
N LEU A 275 17.84 -20.34 -7.18
CA LEU A 275 17.23 -20.20 -8.51
C LEU A 275 18.27 -20.44 -9.60
N GLN A 276 19.52 -20.02 -9.38
CA GLN A 276 20.63 -20.28 -10.29
C GLN A 276 20.94 -21.78 -10.39
N GLU A 277 20.96 -22.52 -9.27
CA GLU A 277 21.12 -23.99 -9.28
C GLU A 277 20.06 -24.69 -10.16
N ILE A 278 18.80 -24.21 -10.12
CA ILE A 278 17.73 -24.74 -11.00
C ILE A 278 17.95 -24.35 -12.47
N LEU A 279 18.37 -23.11 -12.74
CA LEU A 279 18.67 -22.65 -14.09
C LEU A 279 19.82 -23.46 -14.71
N ASP A 280 20.87 -23.76 -13.94
CA ASP A 280 22.03 -24.49 -14.43
C ASP A 280 21.69 -25.94 -14.83
N ILE A 281 20.73 -26.57 -14.13
CA ILE A 281 20.19 -27.89 -14.52
C ILE A 281 19.28 -27.76 -15.75
N ALA A 282 18.51 -26.67 -15.83
CA ALA A 282 17.51 -26.43 -16.88
C ALA A 282 18.09 -25.84 -18.17
N ARG A 283 19.39 -25.51 -18.23
CA ARG A 283 20.09 -24.88 -19.39
C ARG A 283 20.08 -25.70 -20.69
N TYR A 284 19.62 -26.95 -20.66
CA TYR A 284 19.26 -27.72 -21.87
C TYR A 284 17.89 -27.35 -22.48
N GLY A 285 17.13 -26.47 -21.81
CA GLY A 285 15.91 -25.85 -22.33
C GLY A 285 16.08 -24.33 -22.39
N HIS A 286 15.56 -23.71 -23.45
CA HIS A 286 15.62 -22.26 -23.67
C HIS A 286 14.87 -21.47 -22.57
N PHE A 287 15.53 -21.16 -21.45
CA PHE A 287 15.01 -20.29 -20.39
C PHE A 287 15.83 -19.00 -20.30
N SER A 288 15.17 -17.85 -20.49
CA SER A 288 15.77 -16.52 -20.33
C SER A 288 15.70 -15.98 -18.88
N GLY A 289 15.03 -16.69 -17.96
CA GLY A 289 14.97 -16.36 -16.52
C GLY A 289 13.90 -17.09 -15.72
N ILE A 290 13.96 -16.99 -14.38
CA ILE A 290 12.96 -17.53 -13.43
C ILE A 290 12.38 -16.39 -12.57
N ASN A 291 11.05 -16.27 -12.49
CA ASN A 291 10.44 -15.22 -11.67
C ASN A 291 10.40 -15.63 -10.18
N ARG A 292 11.39 -15.15 -9.41
CA ARG A 292 11.44 -15.03 -7.95
C ARG A 292 11.28 -16.30 -7.10
N LYS A 293 10.64 -17.37 -7.60
CA LYS A 293 10.46 -18.64 -6.89
C LYS A 293 10.27 -19.86 -7.80
N VAL A 294 10.86 -20.97 -7.39
CA VAL A 294 10.61 -22.31 -7.94
C VAL A 294 9.95 -23.15 -6.85
N GLN A 295 8.92 -23.92 -7.19
CA GLN A 295 8.35 -24.90 -6.27
C GLN A 295 8.50 -26.30 -6.86
N MET A 296 8.93 -27.26 -6.06
CA MET A 296 8.92 -28.68 -6.42
C MET A 296 8.02 -29.45 -5.46
N LYS A 297 7.29 -30.44 -5.97
CA LYS A 297 6.46 -31.35 -5.18
C LYS A 297 6.83 -32.80 -5.49
N TYR A 298 7.02 -33.60 -4.46
CA TYR A 298 7.34 -35.01 -4.62
C TYR A 298 6.09 -35.83 -4.92
N GLN A 299 6.22 -36.73 -5.88
CA GLN A 299 5.18 -37.67 -6.28
C GLN A 299 5.77 -39.09 -6.20
N PRO A 300 5.56 -39.80 -5.07
CA PRO A 300 6.14 -41.12 -4.83
C PRO A 300 5.73 -42.16 -5.88
N LYS A 301 4.57 -41.97 -6.52
CA LYS A 301 3.98 -42.88 -7.52
C LYS A 301 3.80 -42.20 -8.89
N GLY A 302 4.69 -41.28 -9.26
CA GLY A 302 4.56 -40.53 -10.52
C GLY A 302 3.35 -39.58 -10.56
N ARG A 303 3.20 -38.78 -11.63
CA ARG A 303 2.06 -37.86 -11.80
C ARG A 303 0.76 -38.63 -12.09
N PRO A 304 -0.36 -38.41 -11.36
CA PRO A 304 -1.67 -38.90 -11.77
C PRO A 304 -2.02 -38.30 -13.13
N ARG A 305 -2.18 -39.12 -14.17
CA ARG A 305 -2.81 -38.70 -15.41
C ARG A 305 -4.26 -38.36 -15.08
N GLY A 306 -4.75 -37.22 -15.56
CA GLY A 306 -6.18 -36.91 -15.51
C GLY A 306 -6.95 -38.03 -16.21
N SER A 307 -8.06 -38.45 -15.60
CA SER A 307 -8.95 -39.54 -16.03
C SER A 307 -9.09 -39.62 -17.56
N SER A 308 -8.42 -40.59 -18.21
CA SER A 308 -8.76 -41.20 -19.52
C SER A 308 -7.58 -41.99 -20.16
N SER A 309 -7.01 -43.00 -19.50
CA SER A 309 -6.26 -44.04 -20.24
C SER A 309 -6.13 -45.31 -19.38
N ASP A 310 -6.68 -46.41 -19.89
CA ASP A 310 -6.76 -47.75 -19.29
C ASP A 310 -5.42 -48.50 -19.26
N ASP A 311 -4.38 -47.91 -18.68
CA ASP A 311 -3.16 -48.64 -18.32
C ASP A 311 -2.95 -48.53 -16.80
N ALA A 312 -3.64 -49.40 -16.08
CA ALA A 312 -3.74 -49.36 -14.62
C ALA A 312 -2.62 -50.09 -13.87
N ASP A 313 -1.64 -50.73 -14.55
CA ASP A 313 -0.79 -51.74 -13.88
C ASP A 313 0.73 -51.63 -14.08
N ALA A 314 1.27 -50.49 -14.54
CA ALA A 314 2.71 -50.25 -14.51
C ALA A 314 3.15 -49.57 -13.19
N PRO A 315 4.20 -50.06 -12.48
CA PRO A 315 4.76 -49.37 -11.34
C PRO A 315 5.26 -47.99 -11.76
N LYS A 316 4.65 -46.94 -11.22
CA LYS A 316 5.00 -45.56 -11.56
C LYS A 316 6.23 -45.14 -10.78
N GLU A 317 7.34 -44.94 -11.48
CA GLU A 317 8.58 -44.42 -10.89
C GLU A 317 8.33 -43.09 -10.16
N PRO A 318 9.04 -42.82 -9.05
CA PRO A 318 8.97 -41.55 -8.36
C PRO A 318 9.32 -40.38 -9.29
N SER A 319 8.60 -39.27 -9.15
CA SER A 319 8.86 -38.05 -9.91
C SER A 319 8.75 -36.80 -9.06
N LEU A 320 9.36 -35.72 -9.52
CA LEU A 320 9.13 -34.39 -8.99
C LEU A 320 8.26 -33.61 -9.98
N VAL A 321 7.32 -32.82 -9.47
CA VAL A 321 6.66 -31.80 -10.30
C VAL A 321 7.31 -30.46 -10.03
N LEU A 322 8.07 -30.00 -11.02
CA LEU A 322 8.65 -28.67 -11.09
C LEU A 322 7.56 -27.67 -11.48
N ILE A 323 7.36 -26.68 -10.63
CA ILE A 323 6.37 -25.62 -10.78
C ILE A 323 7.11 -24.30 -10.96
N LEU A 324 7.10 -23.82 -12.20
CA LEU A 324 7.63 -22.51 -12.57
C LEU A 324 6.47 -21.53 -12.76
N LYS A 325 6.61 -20.32 -12.23
CA LYS A 325 5.63 -19.24 -12.39
C LYS A 325 6.36 -18.02 -12.93
N TRP A 326 5.74 -17.29 -13.85
CA TRP A 326 6.22 -16.01 -14.36
C TRP A 326 5.03 -15.10 -14.69
N GLY A 327 5.31 -13.83 -14.98
CA GLY A 327 4.27 -12.79 -15.03
C GLY A 327 3.65 -12.52 -13.66
N GLY A 328 2.54 -11.79 -13.65
CA GLY A 328 1.92 -11.31 -12.41
C GLY A 328 2.67 -10.13 -11.77
N GLU A 329 3.46 -9.41 -12.57
CA GLU A 329 4.19 -8.20 -12.17
C GLU A 329 3.32 -6.97 -12.36
N LEU A 330 3.48 -5.98 -11.48
CA LEU A 330 2.78 -4.69 -11.61
C LEU A 330 3.19 -4.03 -12.94
N THR A 331 2.20 -3.71 -13.78
CA THR A 331 2.47 -3.06 -15.06
C THR A 331 2.99 -1.63 -14.86
N PRO A 332 3.75 -1.07 -15.81
CA PRO A 332 4.12 0.34 -15.79
C PRO A 332 2.91 1.29 -15.69
N ALA A 333 1.84 1.00 -16.43
CA ALA A 333 0.57 1.73 -16.35
C ALA A 333 -0.01 1.72 -14.93
N GLY A 334 -0.02 0.56 -14.27
CA GLY A 334 -0.49 0.43 -12.88
C GLY A 334 0.31 1.27 -11.89
N ARG A 335 1.64 1.41 -12.08
CA ARG A 335 2.45 2.32 -11.25
C ARG A 335 2.00 3.78 -11.40
N ILE A 336 1.80 4.24 -12.64
CA ILE A 336 1.35 5.60 -12.93
C ILE A 336 -0.05 5.83 -12.34
N GLN A 337 -0.97 4.88 -12.55
CA GLN A 337 -2.33 4.95 -12.01
C GLN A 337 -2.36 4.99 -10.47
N ALA A 338 -1.52 4.18 -9.80
CA ALA A 338 -1.41 4.22 -8.35
C ALA A 338 -0.88 5.56 -7.85
N GLU A 339 0.12 6.13 -8.52
CA GLU A 339 0.66 7.45 -8.21
C GLU A 339 -0.38 8.57 -8.42
N GLU A 340 -1.10 8.54 -9.54
CA GLU A 340 -2.20 9.48 -9.83
C GLU A 340 -3.27 9.42 -8.75
N LEU A 341 -3.70 8.21 -8.40
CA LEU A 341 -4.72 8.01 -7.39
C LEU A 341 -4.24 8.45 -6.02
N GLY A 342 -2.97 8.23 -5.68
CA GLY A 342 -2.37 8.78 -4.47
C GLY A 342 -2.49 10.31 -4.43
N ARG A 343 -2.29 10.99 -5.56
CA ARG A 343 -2.44 12.45 -5.68
C ARG A 343 -3.87 12.89 -5.47
N ILE A 344 -4.83 12.21 -6.10
CA ILE A 344 -6.26 12.51 -5.94
C ILE A 344 -6.73 12.22 -4.50
N PHE A 345 -6.24 11.14 -3.88
CA PHE A 345 -6.58 10.75 -2.51
C PHE A 345 -6.21 11.82 -1.48
N ARG A 346 -5.22 12.67 -1.78
CA ARG A 346 -4.88 13.83 -0.92
C ARG A 346 -6.06 14.75 -0.69
N CYS A 347 -6.95 14.89 -1.68
CA CYS A 347 -8.11 15.77 -1.61
C CYS A 347 -9.14 15.31 -0.56
N MET A 348 -9.07 14.08 -0.05
CA MET A 348 -9.87 13.66 1.10
C MET A 348 -9.45 14.34 2.40
N TYR A 349 -8.20 14.79 2.48
CA TYR A 349 -7.74 15.56 3.62
C TYR A 349 -8.09 17.01 3.38
N PRO A 350 -8.90 17.59 4.28
CA PRO A 350 -9.25 18.97 4.14
C PRO A 350 -8.01 19.87 4.25
N GLY A 351 -7.67 20.56 3.17
CA GLY A 351 -6.71 21.66 3.14
C GLY A 351 -7.47 22.96 3.28
N GLY A 352 -6.98 23.85 4.15
CA GLY A 352 -7.68 25.08 4.52
C GLY A 352 -8.13 25.85 3.28
N GLN A 353 -9.45 25.94 3.10
CA GLN A 353 -10.07 26.98 2.29
C GLN A 353 -9.48 28.29 2.77
N SER A 354 -8.81 29.01 1.89
CA SER A 354 -8.48 30.39 2.19
C SER A 354 -9.81 31.13 2.32
N ARG A 355 -10.23 31.47 3.54
CA ARG A 355 -11.44 32.27 3.80
C ARG A 355 -11.22 33.75 3.40
N GLN A 356 -10.54 34.01 2.29
CA GLN A 356 -10.52 35.34 1.69
C GLN A 356 -11.54 35.37 0.56
N PRO A 357 -12.69 36.03 0.75
CA PRO A 357 -13.67 36.17 -0.33
C PRO A 357 -13.05 37.03 -1.44
N GLY A 358 -12.90 36.47 -2.64
CA GLY A 358 -12.58 37.24 -3.86
C GLY A 358 -11.30 36.85 -4.62
N VAL A 359 -10.45 35.95 -4.11
CA VAL A 359 -9.31 35.43 -4.88
C VAL A 359 -9.65 34.05 -5.41
N GLY A 360 -9.86 33.93 -6.72
CA GLY A 360 -10.14 32.65 -7.37
C GLY A 360 -9.02 31.65 -7.09
N GLU A 361 -9.34 30.56 -6.39
CA GLU A 361 -8.42 29.44 -6.19
C GLU A 361 -8.22 28.72 -7.53
N GLY A 362 -6.98 28.71 -8.03
CA GLY A 362 -6.63 27.85 -9.16
C GLY A 362 -6.76 26.36 -8.79
N PRO A 363 -6.93 25.46 -9.78
CA PRO A 363 -7.16 24.02 -9.57
C PRO A 363 -6.04 23.26 -8.82
N GLY A 364 -4.96 23.92 -8.40
CA GLY A 364 -3.81 23.35 -7.68
C GLY A 364 -3.84 23.45 -6.14
N ALA A 365 -4.82 24.11 -5.52
CA ALA A 365 -4.88 24.29 -4.06
C ALA A 365 -5.48 23.08 -3.30
N GLN A 366 -6.16 22.17 -4.00
CA GLN A 366 -6.81 21.00 -3.39
C GLN A 366 -5.77 19.95 -2.94
N GLY A 367 -5.90 19.45 -1.71
CA GLY A 367 -5.04 18.39 -1.16
C GLY A 367 -3.75 18.85 -0.46
N LEU A 368 -3.46 20.17 -0.42
CA LEU A 368 -2.31 20.72 0.33
C LEU A 368 -2.42 20.51 1.86
N GLY A 369 -3.63 20.26 2.37
CA GLY A 369 -3.88 19.99 3.79
C GLY A 369 -3.12 18.80 4.33
N LEU A 370 -3.13 17.67 3.61
CA LEU A 370 -2.39 16.47 3.97
C LEU A 370 -0.90 16.73 4.02
N LEU A 371 -0.39 17.37 2.97
CA LEU A 371 1.03 17.64 2.79
C LEU A 371 1.55 18.56 3.89
N ARG A 372 0.74 19.54 4.30
CA ARG A 372 1.03 20.40 5.46
C ARG A 372 1.04 19.60 6.77
N LEU A 373 -0.01 18.82 7.05
CA LEU A 373 -0.10 17.98 8.26
C LEU A 373 1.09 17.01 8.38
N HIS A 374 1.55 16.48 7.24
CA HIS A 374 2.69 15.59 7.19
C HIS A 374 4.00 16.28 7.56
N SER A 375 4.24 17.46 7.02
CA SER A 375 5.47 18.21 7.26
C SER A 375 5.54 18.87 8.65
N THR A 376 4.41 19.20 9.28
CA THR A 376 4.35 19.82 10.63
C THR A 376 4.27 18.81 11.78
N PHE A 377 4.68 17.56 11.54
CA PHE A 377 4.73 16.49 12.53
C PHE A 377 3.40 16.10 13.19
N ARG A 378 2.25 16.50 12.61
CA ARG A 378 0.90 16.23 13.13
C ARG A 378 0.12 15.16 12.36
N HIS A 379 0.82 14.45 11.48
CA HIS A 379 0.29 13.31 10.74
C HIS A 379 1.05 12.04 11.11
N ASP A 380 0.34 11.07 11.66
CA ASP A 380 0.86 9.74 11.94
C ASP A 380 0.46 8.78 10.81
N LEU A 381 1.31 8.68 9.79
CA LEU A 381 1.11 7.82 8.61
C LEU A 381 1.76 6.44 8.82
N LYS A 382 1.01 5.36 8.56
CA LYS A 382 1.53 4.00 8.39
C LYS A 382 0.90 3.35 7.16
N ILE A 383 1.75 2.74 6.32
CA ILE A 383 1.34 2.02 5.11
C ILE A 383 1.70 0.55 5.29
N TYR A 384 0.73 -0.33 5.09
CA TYR A 384 0.86 -1.77 5.19
C TYR A 384 0.58 -2.40 3.83
N ALA A 385 1.41 -3.36 3.42
CA ALA A 385 1.20 -4.13 2.20
C ALA A 385 1.45 -5.62 2.47
N SER A 386 0.76 -6.48 1.72
CA SER A 386 1.11 -7.89 1.61
C SER A 386 2.54 -8.06 1.05
N ASP A 387 3.24 -9.14 1.42
CA ASP A 387 4.61 -9.47 0.98
C ASP A 387 4.78 -9.70 -0.52
N GLU A 388 3.67 -9.71 -1.24
CA GLU A 388 3.72 -9.86 -2.68
C GLU A 388 4.25 -8.58 -3.33
N GLY A 389 5.41 -8.70 -3.99
CA GLY A 389 6.16 -7.55 -4.49
C GLY A 389 5.38 -6.56 -5.36
N ARG A 390 4.36 -6.99 -6.12
CA ARG A 390 3.50 -6.05 -6.87
C ARG A 390 2.60 -5.19 -5.98
N VAL A 391 2.19 -5.72 -4.83
CA VAL A 391 1.34 -5.04 -3.84
C VAL A 391 2.16 -3.98 -3.12
N GLN A 392 3.36 -4.38 -2.70
CA GLN A 392 4.41 -3.50 -2.19
C GLN A 392 4.72 -2.34 -3.15
N MET A 393 4.97 -2.63 -4.42
CA MET A 393 5.24 -1.59 -5.44
C MET A 393 4.03 -0.68 -5.69
N THR A 394 2.80 -1.22 -5.67
CA THR A 394 1.57 -0.42 -5.75
C THR A 394 1.46 0.53 -4.57
N ALA A 395 1.73 0.04 -3.35
CA ALA A 395 1.70 0.85 -2.14
C ALA A 395 2.76 1.97 -2.18
N ALA A 396 3.96 1.67 -2.67
CA ALA A 396 5.03 2.66 -2.84
C ALA A 396 4.67 3.72 -3.89
N ALA A 397 4.13 3.32 -5.05
CA ALA A 397 3.66 4.25 -6.09
C ALA A 397 2.53 5.15 -5.57
N PHE A 398 1.57 4.58 -4.85
CA PHE A 398 0.53 5.36 -4.20
C PHE A 398 1.09 6.32 -3.15
N ALA A 399 2.06 5.89 -2.33
CA ALA A 399 2.69 6.73 -1.33
C ALA A 399 3.44 7.92 -1.95
N LYS A 400 4.14 7.68 -3.06
CA LYS A 400 4.77 8.71 -3.89
C LYS A 400 3.74 9.75 -4.33
N GLY A 401 2.65 9.27 -4.89
CA GLY A 401 1.47 10.04 -5.27
C GLY A 401 0.80 10.75 -4.10
N LEU A 402 0.77 10.17 -2.90
CA LEU A 402 0.09 10.74 -1.73
C LEU A 402 0.88 11.87 -1.08
N LEU A 403 2.21 11.79 -1.08
CA LEU A 403 3.08 12.73 -0.37
C LEU A 403 3.87 13.69 -1.26
N ALA A 404 3.64 13.66 -2.57
CA ALA A 404 4.36 14.48 -3.57
C ALA A 404 5.86 14.19 -3.56
N LEU A 405 6.20 12.90 -3.50
CA LEU A 405 7.59 12.49 -3.43
C LEU A 405 8.19 12.40 -4.85
N GLU A 406 9.45 12.77 -4.96
CA GLU A 406 10.25 12.61 -6.18
C GLU A 406 11.15 11.37 -6.07
N GLY A 407 11.64 10.87 -7.21
CA GLY A 407 12.56 9.73 -7.28
C GLY A 407 11.92 8.36 -7.56
N GLU A 408 12.75 7.32 -7.45
CA GLU A 408 12.36 5.92 -7.70
C GLU A 408 11.48 5.33 -6.59
N LEU A 409 10.80 4.21 -6.88
CA LEU A 409 9.89 3.55 -5.94
C LEU A 409 10.58 2.65 -4.91
N THR A 410 11.73 2.06 -5.23
CA THR A 410 12.46 1.14 -4.33
C THR A 410 12.79 1.76 -2.95
N PRO A 411 13.29 3.00 -2.88
CA PRO A 411 13.57 3.67 -1.61
C PRO A 411 12.29 3.94 -0.81
N ILE A 412 11.23 4.40 -1.48
CA ILE A 412 9.90 4.63 -0.89
C ILE A 412 9.37 3.34 -0.30
N LEU A 413 9.50 2.24 -1.04
CA LEU A 413 9.08 0.92 -0.60
C LEU A 413 9.78 0.51 0.70
N VAL A 414 11.11 0.61 0.73
CA VAL A 414 11.92 0.21 1.89
C VAL A 414 11.61 1.05 3.12
N GLN A 415 11.42 2.36 2.94
CA GLN A 415 11.29 3.28 4.07
C GLN A 415 9.85 3.44 4.59
N MET A 416 8.84 3.29 3.73
CA MET A 416 7.46 3.68 4.07
C MET A 416 6.48 2.52 4.13
N VAL A 417 6.73 1.44 3.40
CA VAL A 417 5.79 0.33 3.27
C VAL A 417 6.20 -0.80 4.20
N LYS A 418 5.40 -1.01 5.25
CA LYS A 418 5.62 -2.13 6.18
C LYS A 418 5.01 -3.40 5.60
N SER A 419 5.80 -4.48 5.62
CA SER A 419 5.28 -5.82 5.40
C SER A 419 4.27 -6.17 6.50
N ALA A 420 3.08 -6.63 6.10
CA ALA A 420 2.03 -7.05 7.02
C ALA A 420 2.23 -8.47 7.61
N ASN A 421 3.32 -9.16 7.24
CA ASN A 421 3.53 -10.59 7.54
C ASN A 421 4.23 -10.91 8.86
N THR A 422 4.63 -9.92 9.65
CA THR A 422 5.10 -10.22 11.02
C THR A 422 3.98 -10.76 11.92
N ASN A 423 2.69 -10.56 11.56
CA ASN A 423 1.52 -10.98 12.36
C ASN A 423 0.36 -11.66 11.57
N GLY A 424 0.52 -12.02 10.29
CA GLY A 424 -0.56 -12.64 9.49
C GLY A 424 -1.77 -11.73 9.22
N LEU A 425 -1.57 -10.41 9.20
CA LEU A 425 -2.66 -9.41 9.15
C LEU A 425 -3.45 -9.42 7.82
N LEU A 426 -2.78 -9.78 6.72
CA LEU A 426 -3.32 -9.77 5.35
C LEU A 426 -3.13 -11.15 4.66
N ASP A 427 -3.00 -12.21 5.45
CA ASP A 427 -2.91 -13.60 4.99
C ASP A 427 -4.24 -14.33 5.25
N ASN A 428 -4.62 -15.25 4.34
CA ASN A 428 -5.89 -15.98 4.45
C ASN A 428 -5.77 -17.14 5.46
N ASP A 429 -6.70 -17.24 6.41
CA ASP A 429 -6.82 -18.40 7.32
C ASP A 429 -7.21 -19.67 6.55
N CYS A 430 -6.59 -20.81 6.91
CA CYS A 430 -6.74 -22.07 6.20
C CYS A 430 -8.17 -22.66 6.24
N ASP A 431 -8.95 -22.37 7.28
CA ASP A 431 -10.30 -22.91 7.44
C ASP A 431 -11.36 -22.25 6.54
N SER A 432 -11.14 -21.00 6.12
CA SER A 432 -12.03 -20.30 5.17
C SER A 432 -12.09 -20.99 3.79
N SER A 433 -11.01 -21.69 3.41
CA SER A 433 -10.89 -22.34 2.11
C SER A 433 -11.88 -23.50 1.89
N LYS A 434 -12.31 -24.17 2.97
CA LYS A 434 -13.26 -25.30 2.88
C LYS A 434 -14.63 -24.83 2.40
N TYR A 435 -15.19 -23.83 3.07
CA TYR A 435 -16.48 -23.23 2.71
C TYR A 435 -16.44 -22.60 1.31
N GLN A 436 -15.32 -21.96 0.97
CA GLN A 436 -15.12 -21.40 -0.37
C GLN A 436 -15.17 -22.49 -1.46
N ASN A 437 -14.51 -23.63 -1.22
CA ASN A 437 -14.53 -24.74 -2.18
C ASN A 437 -15.93 -25.36 -2.32
N MET A 438 -16.68 -25.48 -1.22
CA MET A 438 -18.08 -25.97 -1.28
C MET A 438 -18.97 -25.06 -2.13
N ALA A 439 -18.86 -23.74 -1.94
CA ALA A 439 -19.57 -22.76 -2.75
C ALA A 439 -19.20 -22.87 -4.24
N LYS A 440 -17.90 -22.97 -4.56
CA LYS A 440 -17.41 -23.14 -5.93
C LYS A 440 -17.95 -24.42 -6.58
N SER A 441 -17.98 -25.55 -5.87
CA SER A 441 -18.52 -26.81 -6.41
C SER A 441 -20.01 -26.69 -6.72
N ARG A 442 -20.81 -26.14 -5.80
CA ARG A 442 -22.26 -25.94 -6.03
C ARG A 442 -22.53 -24.99 -7.21
N LEU A 443 -21.78 -23.90 -7.29
CA LEU A 443 -21.88 -22.97 -8.41
C LEU A 443 -21.49 -23.65 -9.73
N HIS A 444 -20.44 -24.47 -9.72
CA HIS A 444 -20.02 -25.24 -10.89
C HIS A 444 -21.14 -26.15 -11.40
N GLU A 445 -21.79 -26.91 -10.51
CA GLU A 445 -22.92 -27.78 -10.86
C GLU A 445 -24.07 -26.99 -11.52
N LEU A 446 -24.48 -25.86 -10.93
CA LEU A 446 -25.54 -25.01 -11.46
C LEU A 446 -25.21 -24.42 -12.83
N MET A 447 -23.93 -24.11 -13.08
CA MET A 447 -23.45 -23.56 -14.35
C MET A 447 -23.21 -24.61 -15.44
N GLN A 448 -23.30 -25.92 -15.13
CA GLN A 448 -23.23 -27.00 -16.13
C GLN A 448 -24.58 -27.34 -16.77
N ILE A 449 -25.68 -26.74 -16.32
CA ILE A 449 -27.01 -27.07 -16.83
C ILE A 449 -27.24 -26.33 -18.16
N ASP A 450 -27.35 -27.09 -19.25
CA ASP A 450 -27.58 -26.54 -20.60
C ASP A 450 -29.06 -26.21 -20.84
N ARG A 451 -29.53 -25.14 -20.19
CA ARG A 451 -30.84 -24.51 -20.41
C ARG A 451 -30.81 -23.06 -19.93
N GLU A 452 -31.85 -22.29 -20.28
CA GLU A 452 -32.01 -20.96 -19.70
C GLU A 452 -32.26 -21.03 -18.18
N PHE A 453 -31.73 -20.05 -17.45
CA PHE A 453 -31.92 -19.93 -16.00
C PHE A 453 -33.40 -19.79 -15.65
N THR A 454 -33.91 -20.70 -14.82
CA THR A 454 -35.25 -20.59 -14.24
C THR A 454 -35.25 -19.68 -13.02
N ALA A 455 -36.44 -19.43 -12.45
CA ALA A 455 -36.58 -18.70 -11.20
C ALA A 455 -35.86 -19.40 -10.04
N GLU A 456 -35.87 -20.74 -10.02
CA GLU A 456 -35.18 -21.55 -9.01
C GLU A 456 -33.67 -21.44 -9.13
N ASP A 457 -33.11 -21.47 -10.36
CA ASP A 457 -31.68 -21.28 -10.57
C ASP A 457 -31.24 -19.88 -10.12
N ARG A 458 -32.05 -18.86 -10.41
CA ARG A 458 -31.81 -17.47 -9.98
C ARG A 458 -31.83 -17.35 -8.46
N ALA A 459 -32.78 -17.99 -7.78
CA ALA A 459 -32.83 -18.03 -6.33
C ALA A 459 -31.64 -18.81 -5.72
N ALA A 460 -31.19 -19.87 -6.38
CA ALA A 460 -30.06 -20.68 -5.93
C ALA A 460 -28.71 -19.97 -6.13
N ILE A 461 -28.50 -19.33 -7.29
CA ILE A 461 -27.26 -18.64 -7.66
C ILE A 461 -27.17 -17.27 -6.97
N ASN A 462 -28.25 -16.50 -6.93
CA ASN A 462 -28.29 -15.13 -6.41
C ASN A 462 -29.36 -14.93 -5.32
N PRO A 463 -29.31 -15.68 -4.19
CA PRO A 463 -30.32 -15.56 -3.13
C PRO A 463 -30.34 -14.17 -2.48
N GLY A 464 -29.22 -13.44 -2.52
CA GLY A 464 -29.11 -12.07 -2.03
C GLY A 464 -29.69 -11.00 -2.97
N ASN A 465 -30.24 -11.40 -4.12
CA ASN A 465 -30.85 -10.54 -5.14
C ASN A 465 -29.96 -9.35 -5.53
N ALA A 466 -28.66 -9.58 -5.69
CA ALA A 466 -27.73 -8.53 -6.11
C ALA A 466 -28.06 -8.05 -7.54
N ILE A 467 -28.09 -6.73 -7.75
CA ILE A 467 -28.54 -6.12 -9.01
C ILE A 467 -27.56 -6.47 -10.14
N SER A 468 -26.25 -6.36 -9.89
CA SER A 468 -25.20 -6.69 -10.86
C SER A 468 -25.27 -8.14 -11.33
N ILE A 469 -25.51 -9.08 -10.41
CA ILE A 469 -25.62 -10.51 -10.72
C ILE A 469 -26.90 -10.79 -11.52
N ASN A 470 -28.01 -10.15 -11.19
CA ASN A 470 -29.25 -10.29 -11.99
C ASN A 470 -29.07 -9.78 -13.42
N LEU A 471 -28.40 -8.64 -13.61
CA LEU A 471 -28.06 -8.12 -14.94
C LEU A 471 -27.19 -9.10 -15.71
N ALA A 472 -26.19 -9.70 -15.04
CA ALA A 472 -25.33 -10.70 -15.65
C ALA A 472 -26.09 -11.98 -16.03
N MET A 473 -26.97 -12.49 -15.16
CA MET A 473 -27.81 -13.65 -15.47
C MET A 473 -28.78 -13.38 -16.63
N ASN A 474 -29.27 -12.15 -16.77
CA ASN A 474 -30.13 -11.74 -17.89
C ASN A 474 -29.39 -11.70 -19.22
N PHE A 475 -28.10 -11.35 -19.21
CA PHE A 475 -27.25 -11.41 -20.40
C PHE A 475 -26.89 -12.85 -20.74
N VAL A 476 -26.38 -13.60 -19.76
CA VAL A 476 -25.87 -14.98 -19.96
C VAL A 476 -26.98 -15.92 -20.42
N LYS A 477 -28.19 -15.80 -19.85
CA LYS A 477 -29.38 -16.64 -20.11
C LYS A 477 -29.15 -18.14 -19.92
N ASN A 478 -28.39 -18.77 -20.81
CA ASN A 478 -27.93 -20.15 -20.73
C ASN A 478 -26.40 -20.17 -20.47
N PRO A 479 -25.93 -20.68 -19.32
CA PRO A 479 -24.52 -20.64 -18.96
C PRO A 479 -23.64 -21.50 -19.89
N VAL A 480 -24.12 -22.65 -20.35
CA VAL A 480 -23.36 -23.58 -21.20
C VAL A 480 -23.21 -23.01 -22.61
N GLN A 481 -24.26 -22.44 -23.18
CA GLN A 481 -24.21 -21.79 -24.50
C GLN A 481 -23.32 -20.55 -24.48
N CYS A 482 -23.39 -19.74 -23.42
CA CYS A 482 -22.50 -18.59 -23.26
C CYS A 482 -21.03 -19.02 -23.15
N CYS A 483 -20.73 -20.10 -22.40
CA CYS A 483 -19.38 -20.68 -22.36
C CYS A 483 -18.93 -21.18 -23.73
N ALA A 484 -19.83 -21.81 -24.51
CA ALA A 484 -19.54 -22.25 -25.88
C ALA A 484 -19.21 -21.08 -26.82
N GLN A 485 -19.94 -19.96 -26.70
CA GLN A 485 -19.65 -18.73 -27.44
C GLN A 485 -18.26 -18.18 -27.07
N VAL A 486 -17.95 -18.05 -25.78
CA VAL A 486 -16.62 -17.62 -25.32
C VAL A 486 -15.52 -18.53 -25.85
N HIS A 487 -15.73 -19.84 -25.84
CA HIS A 487 -14.77 -20.81 -26.37
C HIS A 487 -14.54 -20.66 -27.88
N SER A 488 -15.61 -20.43 -28.65
CA SER A 488 -15.54 -20.14 -30.09
C SER A 488 -14.77 -18.85 -30.39
N LEU A 489 -15.01 -17.80 -29.61
CA LEU A 489 -14.31 -16.52 -29.72
C LEU A 489 -12.82 -16.66 -29.38
N ILE A 490 -12.46 -17.44 -28.37
CA ILE A 490 -11.05 -17.76 -28.06
C ILE A 490 -10.37 -18.47 -29.22
N ARG A 491 -11.05 -19.43 -29.87
CA ARG A 491 -10.51 -20.12 -31.06
C ARG A 491 -10.30 -19.17 -32.23
N SER A 492 -11.23 -18.25 -32.44
CA SER A 492 -11.12 -17.20 -33.47
C SER A 492 -9.93 -16.27 -33.20
N LEU A 493 -9.75 -15.84 -31.94
CA LEU A 493 -8.59 -15.08 -31.51
C LEU A 493 -7.27 -15.85 -31.76
N MET A 494 -7.23 -17.14 -31.43
CA MET A 494 -6.05 -17.96 -31.68
C MET A 494 -5.72 -18.10 -33.17
N ALA A 495 -6.73 -18.15 -34.04
CA ALA A 495 -6.52 -18.15 -35.49
C ALA A 495 -5.88 -16.84 -35.95
N VAL A 496 -6.34 -15.69 -35.45
CA VAL A 496 -5.73 -14.38 -35.72
C VAL A 496 -4.29 -14.32 -35.24
N VAL A 497 -4.02 -14.80 -34.02
CA VAL A 497 -2.66 -14.87 -33.46
C VAL A 497 -1.74 -15.74 -34.33
N ALA A 498 -2.24 -16.87 -34.84
CA ALA A 498 -1.47 -17.74 -35.74
C ALA A 498 -1.14 -17.03 -37.06
N VAL A 499 -2.11 -16.33 -37.66
CA VAL A 499 -1.87 -15.53 -38.88
C VAL A 499 -0.84 -14.44 -38.63
N LYS A 500 -0.96 -13.68 -37.54
CA LYS A 500 -0.02 -12.60 -37.19
C LYS A 500 1.39 -13.12 -36.88
N ARG A 501 1.50 -14.32 -36.31
CA ARG A 501 2.77 -15.01 -36.07
C ARG A 501 3.45 -15.41 -37.39
N ASP A 502 2.69 -15.87 -38.36
CA ASP A 502 3.23 -16.42 -39.62
C ASP A 502 3.43 -15.34 -40.70
N ASP A 503 2.75 -14.20 -40.60
CA ASP A 503 2.90 -13.05 -41.51
C ASP A 503 4.26 -12.36 -41.32
N PRO A 504 5.12 -12.27 -42.37
CA PRO A 504 6.41 -11.60 -42.31
C PRO A 504 6.37 -10.14 -41.86
N LYS A 505 5.24 -9.44 -42.07
CA LYS A 505 5.08 -8.02 -41.69
C LYS A 505 4.81 -7.85 -40.20
N THR A 506 4.20 -8.83 -39.55
CA THR A 506 3.78 -8.72 -38.14
C THR A 506 4.51 -9.67 -37.21
N ARG A 507 5.19 -10.71 -37.73
CA ARG A 507 5.89 -11.73 -36.94
C ARG A 507 6.87 -11.14 -35.93
N ASP A 508 7.58 -10.08 -36.31
CA ASP A 508 8.61 -9.44 -35.49
C ASP A 508 8.04 -8.33 -34.60
N ALA A 509 6.71 -8.11 -34.62
CA ALA A 509 6.05 -7.18 -33.72
C ALA A 509 6.13 -7.68 -32.28
N VAL A 510 6.52 -6.77 -31.39
CA VAL A 510 6.64 -7.04 -29.96
C VAL A 510 5.39 -6.52 -29.26
N LEU A 511 4.66 -7.40 -28.58
CA LEU A 511 3.49 -7.06 -27.79
C LEU A 511 3.92 -6.43 -26.46
N TYR A 512 2.95 -5.93 -25.70
CA TYR A 512 3.23 -5.20 -24.47
C TYR A 512 4.15 -5.99 -23.52
N HIS A 513 5.15 -5.31 -22.97
CA HIS A 513 6.14 -5.87 -22.05
C HIS A 513 7.01 -7.01 -22.64
N GLY A 514 7.19 -7.03 -23.97
CA GLY A 514 8.10 -7.98 -24.62
C GLY A 514 7.46 -9.34 -24.92
N GLU A 515 6.14 -9.48 -24.81
CA GLU A 515 5.43 -10.71 -25.20
C GLU A 515 5.52 -10.89 -26.72
N THR A 516 5.82 -12.11 -27.19
CA THR A 516 5.83 -12.46 -28.62
C THR A 516 4.50 -13.11 -29.00
N TRP A 517 4.19 -13.17 -30.31
CA TRP A 517 3.02 -13.90 -30.79
C TRP A 517 3.01 -15.37 -30.37
N GLU A 518 4.18 -16.01 -30.28
CA GLU A 518 4.29 -17.38 -29.79
C GLU A 518 3.88 -17.49 -28.32
N LEU A 519 4.31 -16.56 -27.48
CA LEU A 519 3.95 -16.53 -26.06
C LEU A 519 2.46 -16.26 -25.86
N MET A 520 1.88 -15.31 -26.60
CA MET A 520 0.45 -15.05 -26.61
C MET A 520 -0.35 -16.28 -27.08
N GLY A 521 0.10 -16.94 -28.15
CA GLY A 521 -0.51 -18.16 -28.66
C GLY A 521 -0.47 -19.31 -27.64
N ARG A 522 0.64 -19.47 -26.92
CA ARG A 522 0.74 -20.45 -25.82
C ARG A 522 -0.16 -20.10 -24.64
N ARG A 523 -0.31 -18.81 -24.30
CA ARG A 523 -1.21 -18.32 -23.23
C ARG A 523 -2.66 -18.64 -23.56
N TRP A 524 -3.15 -18.20 -24.71
CA TRP A 524 -4.53 -18.45 -25.15
C TRP A 524 -4.81 -19.94 -25.44
N GLY A 525 -3.88 -20.65 -26.07
CA GLY A 525 -4.03 -22.09 -26.33
C GLY A 525 -4.09 -22.94 -25.06
N LYS A 526 -3.42 -22.51 -23.99
CA LYS A 526 -3.57 -23.16 -22.68
C LYS A 526 -4.95 -22.88 -22.06
N ILE A 527 -5.43 -21.64 -22.13
CA ILE A 527 -6.75 -21.26 -21.62
C ILE A 527 -7.84 -22.02 -22.36
N GLU A 528 -7.78 -22.10 -23.69
CA GLU A 528 -8.72 -22.85 -24.53
C GLU A 528 -8.81 -24.32 -24.09
N LYS A 529 -7.65 -24.97 -23.90
CA LYS A 529 -7.56 -26.37 -23.49
C LYS A 529 -8.01 -26.61 -22.06
N ASP A 530 -7.70 -25.70 -21.15
CA ASP A 530 -8.07 -25.83 -19.73
C ASP A 530 -9.55 -25.47 -19.51
N PHE A 531 -10.16 -24.64 -20.37
CA PHE A 531 -11.56 -24.21 -20.27
C PHE A 531 -12.54 -25.25 -20.78
N CYS A 532 -12.28 -25.88 -21.94
CA CYS A 532 -13.13 -26.93 -22.49
C CYS A 532 -12.52 -28.31 -22.23
N THR A 533 -13.17 -29.11 -21.39
CA THR A 533 -12.71 -30.47 -21.09
C THR A 533 -12.96 -31.42 -22.27
N LYS A 534 -12.30 -32.58 -22.27
CA LYS A 534 -12.49 -33.60 -23.33
C LYS A 534 -13.94 -34.06 -23.51
N ASN A 535 -14.75 -33.99 -22.45
CA ASN A 535 -16.15 -34.37 -22.47
C ASN A 535 -17.08 -33.23 -22.93
N LYS A 536 -16.53 -32.13 -23.48
CA LYS A 536 -17.23 -30.90 -23.86
C LYS A 536 -17.91 -30.15 -22.71
N ASN A 537 -17.54 -30.44 -21.45
CA ASN A 537 -17.95 -29.63 -20.29
C ASN A 537 -16.99 -28.46 -20.10
N TYR A 538 -17.50 -27.32 -19.60
CA TYR A 538 -16.71 -26.11 -19.40
C TYR A 538 -16.27 -25.95 -17.93
N ASP A 539 -14.98 -25.77 -17.68
CA ASP A 539 -14.45 -25.49 -16.35
C ASP A 539 -14.61 -24.00 -16.02
N ILE A 540 -15.67 -23.67 -15.30
CA ILE A 540 -15.98 -22.27 -14.92
C ILE A 540 -14.90 -21.62 -14.05
N SER A 541 -14.00 -22.40 -13.44
CA SER A 541 -12.87 -21.84 -12.68
C SER A 541 -11.86 -21.09 -13.56
N LYS A 542 -11.96 -21.22 -14.89
CA LYS A 542 -11.15 -20.48 -15.87
C LYS A 542 -11.75 -19.16 -16.30
N ILE A 543 -13.03 -18.89 -16.00
CA ILE A 543 -13.70 -17.65 -16.39
C ILE A 543 -12.95 -16.40 -15.87
N PRO A 544 -12.50 -16.33 -14.60
CA PRO A 544 -11.70 -15.20 -14.12
C PRO A 544 -10.38 -15.04 -14.90
N ASP A 545 -9.71 -16.14 -15.25
CA ASP A 545 -8.47 -16.11 -16.02
C ASP A 545 -8.71 -15.64 -17.47
N ILE A 546 -9.82 -16.06 -18.11
CA ILE A 546 -10.24 -15.61 -19.45
C ILE A 546 -10.53 -14.11 -19.41
N TYR A 547 -11.33 -13.67 -18.44
CA TYR A 547 -11.71 -12.27 -18.26
C TYR A 547 -10.47 -11.38 -18.06
N ASP A 548 -9.57 -11.74 -17.14
CA ASP A 548 -8.32 -11.02 -16.90
C ASP A 548 -7.45 -10.95 -18.17
N CYS A 549 -7.37 -12.04 -18.94
CA CYS A 549 -6.54 -12.10 -20.16
C CYS A 549 -7.08 -11.21 -21.29
N ILE A 550 -8.38 -11.28 -21.61
CA ILE A 550 -8.94 -10.42 -22.65
C ILE A 550 -8.95 -8.95 -22.23
N LYS A 551 -9.19 -8.65 -20.95
CA LYS A 551 -9.10 -7.29 -20.41
C LYS A 551 -7.69 -6.72 -20.58
N TYR A 552 -6.66 -7.50 -20.25
CA TYR A 552 -5.26 -7.11 -20.46
C TYR A 552 -4.94 -6.88 -21.94
N ASP A 553 -5.37 -7.77 -22.83
CA ASP A 553 -5.11 -7.66 -24.27
C ASP A 553 -5.84 -6.45 -24.89
N LEU A 554 -7.07 -6.16 -24.46
CA LEU A 554 -7.79 -4.94 -24.87
C LEU A 554 -7.10 -3.66 -24.39
N GLN A 555 -6.57 -3.66 -23.16
CA GLN A 555 -5.90 -2.50 -22.58
C GLN A 555 -4.54 -2.21 -23.22
N HIS A 556 -3.79 -3.26 -23.54
CA HIS A 556 -2.37 -3.12 -23.87
C HIS A 556 -2.00 -3.55 -25.28
N ASN A 557 -2.74 -4.50 -25.87
CA ASN A 557 -2.36 -5.14 -27.13
C ASN A 557 -3.33 -4.83 -28.27
N GLN A 558 -4.50 -4.21 -28.03
CA GLN A 558 -5.56 -4.04 -29.04
C GLN A 558 -5.08 -3.35 -30.32
N HIS A 559 -4.23 -2.31 -30.19
CA HIS A 559 -3.69 -1.57 -31.33
C HIS A 559 -2.87 -2.44 -32.29
N THR A 560 -2.22 -3.49 -31.76
CA THR A 560 -1.38 -4.43 -32.51
C THR A 560 -2.14 -5.70 -32.89
N LEU A 561 -2.97 -6.21 -31.98
CA LEU A 561 -3.77 -7.42 -32.14
C LEU A 561 -4.85 -7.25 -33.20
N GLN A 562 -5.56 -6.11 -33.20
CA GLN A 562 -6.62 -5.77 -34.16
C GLN A 562 -7.63 -6.91 -34.33
N PHE A 563 -8.10 -7.47 -33.21
CA PHE A 563 -9.12 -8.51 -33.24
C PHE A 563 -10.51 -7.87 -33.14
N ASP A 564 -11.29 -7.95 -34.21
CA ASP A 564 -12.59 -7.28 -34.32
C ASP A 564 -13.61 -7.78 -33.29
N LEU A 565 -13.54 -9.07 -32.91
CA LEU A 565 -14.43 -9.67 -31.91
C LEU A 565 -13.89 -9.59 -30.47
N ALA A 566 -12.84 -8.78 -30.22
CA ALA A 566 -12.23 -8.65 -28.90
C ALA A 566 -13.22 -8.10 -27.86
N GLU A 567 -14.04 -7.13 -28.26
CA GLU A 567 -15.06 -6.54 -27.40
C GLU A 567 -16.16 -7.54 -27.05
N GLU A 568 -16.62 -8.35 -28.02
CA GLU A 568 -17.61 -9.40 -27.79
C GLU A 568 -17.09 -10.48 -26.83
N LEU A 569 -15.82 -10.90 -26.99
CA LEU A 569 -15.16 -11.84 -26.09
C LEU A 569 -15.06 -11.25 -24.68
N TYR A 570 -14.70 -9.97 -24.56
CA TYR A 570 -14.64 -9.28 -23.28
C TYR A 570 -16.00 -9.21 -22.60
N ILE A 571 -17.05 -8.75 -23.30
CA ILE A 571 -18.40 -8.61 -22.75
C ILE A 571 -18.93 -9.96 -22.27
N SER A 572 -18.78 -11.01 -23.09
CA SER A 572 -19.27 -12.35 -22.76
C SER A 572 -18.52 -12.95 -21.57
N ALA A 573 -17.19 -12.84 -21.55
CA ALA A 573 -16.39 -13.28 -20.41
C ALA A 573 -16.67 -12.47 -19.15
N LYS A 574 -16.93 -11.16 -19.28
CA LYS A 574 -17.25 -10.26 -18.17
C LYS A 574 -18.55 -10.68 -17.49
N TYR A 575 -19.64 -10.86 -18.22
CA TYR A 575 -20.92 -11.22 -17.60
C TYR A 575 -20.89 -12.60 -16.96
N LEU A 576 -20.14 -13.55 -17.51
CA LEU A 576 -19.85 -14.81 -16.82
C LEU A 576 -19.05 -14.57 -15.52
N ALA A 577 -18.02 -13.71 -15.55
CA ALA A 577 -17.20 -13.38 -14.39
C ALA A 577 -18.00 -12.63 -13.30
N ASP A 578 -18.93 -11.75 -13.68
CA ASP A 578 -19.82 -11.01 -12.78
C ASP A 578 -20.75 -11.95 -11.98
N ILE A 579 -21.03 -13.15 -12.48
CA ILE A 579 -21.72 -14.21 -11.74
C ILE A 579 -20.71 -15.02 -10.92
N VAL A 580 -19.64 -15.49 -11.57
CA VAL A 580 -18.72 -16.47 -10.96
C VAL A 580 -17.94 -15.87 -9.79
N ILE A 581 -17.26 -14.73 -9.99
CA ILE A 581 -16.33 -14.16 -9.02
C ILE A 581 -17.01 -13.83 -7.68
N PRO A 582 -18.15 -13.12 -7.64
CA PRO A 582 -18.80 -12.81 -6.35
C PRO A 582 -19.35 -14.03 -5.63
N GLN A 583 -19.76 -15.07 -6.38
CA GLN A 583 -20.31 -16.30 -5.81
C GLN A 583 -19.25 -17.33 -5.41
N GLU A 584 -18.00 -17.17 -5.85
CA GLU A 584 -16.86 -17.91 -5.29
C GLU A 584 -16.67 -17.64 -3.79
N TYR A 585 -17.17 -16.52 -3.27
CA TYR A 585 -17.09 -16.13 -1.86
C TYR A 585 -18.34 -16.51 -1.05
N GLY A 586 -19.13 -17.48 -1.53
CA GLY A 586 -20.36 -17.96 -0.89
C GLY A 586 -21.60 -17.52 -1.67
N LEU A 587 -22.64 -18.34 -1.72
CA LEU A 587 -23.88 -18.03 -2.45
C LEU A 587 -24.88 -17.36 -1.51
N THR A 588 -25.08 -17.94 -0.33
CA THR A 588 -25.99 -17.42 0.69
C THR A 588 -25.32 -16.36 1.57
N THR A 589 -26.12 -15.49 2.21
CA THR A 589 -25.61 -14.49 3.17
C THR A 589 -24.80 -15.14 4.30
N HIS A 590 -25.23 -16.31 4.78
CA HIS A 590 -24.53 -17.03 5.84
C HIS A 590 -23.15 -17.51 5.37
N GLU A 591 -23.08 -18.19 4.22
CA GLU A 591 -21.80 -18.64 3.63
C GLU A 591 -20.86 -17.46 3.37
N LYS A 592 -21.38 -16.36 2.79
CA LYS A 592 -20.63 -15.13 2.54
C LYS A 592 -20.04 -14.56 3.84
N LEU A 593 -20.83 -14.47 4.92
CA LEU A 593 -20.36 -14.01 6.21
C LEU A 593 -19.29 -14.93 6.81
N THR A 594 -19.49 -16.25 6.78
CA THR A 594 -18.51 -17.21 7.32
C THR A 594 -17.16 -17.11 6.59
N ILE A 595 -17.18 -17.05 5.25
CA ILE A 595 -15.97 -16.89 4.44
C ILE A 595 -15.33 -15.51 4.71
N GLY A 596 -16.14 -14.45 4.72
CA GLY A 596 -15.67 -13.09 4.95
C GLY A 596 -15.04 -12.88 6.32
N GLN A 597 -15.62 -13.47 7.38
CA GLN A 597 -15.05 -13.46 8.73
C GLN A 597 -13.70 -14.20 8.78
N GLY A 598 -13.61 -15.37 8.14
CA GLY A 598 -12.35 -16.13 8.09
C GLY A 598 -11.20 -15.39 7.40
N ILE A 599 -11.50 -14.55 6.40
CA ILE A 599 -10.46 -13.79 5.68
C ILE A 599 -10.13 -12.47 6.40
N CYS A 600 -11.14 -11.72 6.87
CA CYS A 600 -10.95 -10.33 7.31
C CYS A 600 -10.85 -10.12 8.82
N THR A 601 -11.02 -11.14 9.66
CA THR A 601 -10.97 -10.96 11.13
C THR A 601 -9.69 -10.28 11.63
N PRO A 602 -8.47 -10.68 11.20
CA PRO A 602 -7.24 -10.00 11.62
C PRO A 602 -7.23 -8.52 11.23
N LEU A 603 -7.63 -8.22 10.00
CA LEU A 603 -7.71 -6.85 9.48
C LEU A 603 -8.74 -6.01 10.25
N LEU A 604 -9.93 -6.56 10.53
CA LEU A 604 -10.99 -5.90 11.30
C LEU A 604 -10.53 -5.59 12.73
N LYS A 605 -9.86 -6.54 13.40
CA LYS A 605 -9.28 -6.32 14.74
C LYS A 605 -8.27 -5.17 14.71
N LYS A 606 -7.44 -5.09 13.67
CA LYS A 606 -6.45 -4.01 13.51
C LYS A 606 -7.11 -2.66 13.23
N ILE A 607 -8.07 -2.61 12.32
CA ILE A 607 -8.86 -1.40 12.04
C ILE A 607 -9.52 -0.89 13.32
N ARG A 608 -10.18 -1.77 14.07
CA ARG A 608 -10.78 -1.42 15.37
C ARG A 608 -9.75 -0.85 16.34
N ALA A 609 -8.60 -1.49 16.48
CA ALA A 609 -7.53 -1.01 17.35
C ALA A 609 -6.94 0.34 16.88
N ASP A 610 -6.82 0.56 15.57
CA ASP A 610 -6.37 1.83 15.00
C ASP A 610 -7.38 2.97 15.22
N LEU A 611 -8.68 2.67 15.19
CA LEU A 611 -9.74 3.62 15.52
C LEU A 611 -9.78 3.92 17.03
N GLN A 612 -9.76 2.89 17.88
CA GLN A 612 -9.82 3.01 19.35
C GLN A 612 -8.64 3.81 19.92
N ARG A 613 -7.44 3.73 19.33
CA ARG A 613 -6.28 4.54 19.75
C ARG A 613 -6.52 6.05 19.65
N ASN A 614 -7.55 6.53 18.93
CA ASN A 614 -7.92 7.94 18.90
C ASN A 614 -8.65 8.40 20.16
N ILE A 615 -9.11 7.45 20.99
CA ILE A 615 -9.85 7.67 22.23
C ILE A 615 -8.90 7.55 23.44
N GLU A 616 -8.02 6.54 23.44
CA GLU A 616 -7.09 6.25 24.54
C GLU A 616 -5.73 6.93 24.31
N GLU A 617 -5.47 8.07 24.94
CA GLU A 617 -4.20 8.81 24.75
C GLU A 617 -2.99 8.26 25.53
N LEU A 618 -3.15 7.22 26.36
CA LEU A 618 -2.11 6.81 27.32
C LEU A 618 -1.99 5.29 27.41
N GLY A 619 -0.90 4.71 26.88
CA GLY A 619 -0.42 3.40 27.36
C GLY A 619 0.22 2.42 26.38
N GLY A 620 0.26 2.68 25.06
CA GLY A 620 0.82 1.70 24.11
C GLY A 620 2.26 1.98 23.67
N GLU A 621 3.15 0.98 23.77
CA GLU A 621 4.55 0.96 23.27
C GLU A 621 4.70 0.97 21.73
N GLU A 622 3.68 1.39 20.96
CA GLU A 622 3.80 1.40 19.51
C GLU A 622 4.52 2.67 19.03
N SER A 623 5.54 2.54 18.18
CA SER A 623 6.22 3.68 17.57
C SER A 623 5.22 4.54 16.80
N VAL A 624 5.04 5.76 17.29
CA VAL A 624 4.27 6.84 16.66
C VAL A 624 5.19 7.64 15.74
N ASN A 625 4.63 8.25 14.69
CA ASN A 625 5.33 9.18 13.79
C ASN A 625 4.87 10.64 13.99
N ARG A 626 4.33 11.02 15.17
CA ARG A 626 3.92 12.40 15.56
C ARG A 626 4.83 13.07 16.60
N LEU A 627 4.95 14.40 16.60
CA LEU A 627 5.61 15.14 17.69
C LEU A 627 4.90 14.89 19.04
N ASN A 628 5.65 14.67 20.12
CA ASN A 628 5.04 14.47 21.43
C ASN A 628 4.53 15.82 21.99
N PRO A 629 3.25 15.89 22.46
CA PRO A 629 2.62 17.14 22.90
C PRO A 629 3.40 17.93 23.94
N ARG A 630 4.16 17.25 24.82
CA ARG A 630 4.96 17.87 25.88
C ARG A 630 6.04 18.81 25.36
N TYR A 631 6.42 18.68 24.08
CA TYR A 631 7.49 19.47 23.48
C TYR A 631 6.97 20.61 22.60
N SER A 632 5.65 20.74 22.41
CA SER A 632 5.01 21.73 21.56
C SER A 632 4.65 23.00 22.35
N HIS A 633 5.64 23.86 22.63
CA HIS A 633 5.40 25.16 23.29
C HIS A 633 4.88 26.21 22.29
N GLY A 634 3.80 26.93 22.63
CA GLY A 634 3.15 27.94 21.77
C GLY A 634 2.08 27.39 20.81
N VAL A 635 1.74 26.11 20.94
CA VAL A 635 0.67 25.44 20.20
C VAL A 635 -0.58 25.36 21.08
N SER A 636 -1.73 25.83 20.59
CA SER A 636 -2.98 25.83 21.37
C SER A 636 -3.53 24.42 21.59
N SER A 637 -3.22 23.46 20.71
CA SER A 637 -3.78 22.10 20.75
C SER A 637 -2.74 20.98 20.51
N PRO A 638 -1.73 20.83 21.38
CA PRO A 638 -0.56 19.99 21.13
C PRO A 638 -0.85 18.47 21.08
N GLY A 639 -1.99 18.01 21.61
CA GLY A 639 -2.47 16.61 21.50
C GLY A 639 -3.16 16.27 20.16
N ARG A 640 -3.52 17.27 19.37
CA ARG A 640 -4.34 17.10 18.17
C ARG A 640 -3.51 16.66 16.97
N HIS A 641 -3.91 15.54 16.33
CA HIS A 641 -3.20 14.94 15.21
C HIS A 641 -4.16 14.12 14.33
N VAL A 642 -3.76 13.89 13.07
CA VAL A 642 -4.47 13.00 12.15
C VAL A 642 -3.69 11.70 12.02
N ARG A 643 -4.36 10.57 12.24
CA ARG A 643 -3.80 9.24 11.95
C ARG A 643 -4.22 8.77 10.57
N THR A 644 -3.28 8.21 9.82
CA THR A 644 -3.58 7.58 8.54
C THR A 644 -3.04 6.15 8.49
N ARG A 645 -3.91 5.23 8.10
CA ARG A 645 -3.63 3.80 8.01
C ARG A 645 -4.07 3.29 6.64
N LEU A 646 -3.10 2.91 5.81
CA LEU A 646 -3.37 2.42 4.47
C LEU A 646 -3.01 0.94 4.40
N TYR A 647 -3.96 0.09 3.97
CA TYR A 647 -3.77 -1.35 3.82
C TYR A 647 -3.93 -1.73 2.36
N PHE A 648 -2.84 -2.15 1.72
CA PHE A 648 -2.83 -2.64 0.35
C PHE A 648 -2.97 -4.16 0.35
N THR A 649 -4.05 -4.66 -0.25
CA THR A 649 -4.45 -6.06 -0.14
C THR A 649 -5.07 -6.61 -1.44
N SER A 650 -5.31 -7.92 -1.46
CA SER A 650 -5.91 -8.65 -2.57
C SER A 650 -7.41 -8.38 -2.69
N GLU A 651 -7.96 -8.73 -3.85
CA GLU A 651 -9.40 -8.67 -4.11
C GLU A 651 -10.24 -9.44 -3.07
N SER A 652 -9.77 -10.63 -2.66
CA SER A 652 -10.46 -11.45 -1.67
C SER A 652 -10.71 -10.73 -0.35
N HIS A 653 -9.76 -9.91 0.10
CA HIS A 653 -9.91 -9.13 1.33
C HIS A 653 -10.91 -7.98 1.16
N VAL A 654 -10.97 -7.34 -0.01
CA VAL A 654 -11.92 -6.25 -0.25
C VAL A 654 -13.35 -6.80 -0.36
N HIS A 655 -13.58 -7.90 -1.10
CA HIS A 655 -14.88 -8.59 -1.12
C HIS A 655 -15.33 -9.02 0.27
N SER A 656 -14.41 -9.62 1.02
CA SER A 656 -14.70 -10.12 2.37
C SER A 656 -15.02 -8.99 3.35
N LEU A 657 -14.28 -7.89 3.30
CA LEU A 657 -14.54 -6.72 4.13
C LEU A 657 -15.88 -6.08 3.78
N LEU A 658 -16.18 -5.90 2.49
CA LEU A 658 -17.46 -5.35 2.03
C LEU A 658 -18.64 -6.24 2.43
N THR A 659 -18.47 -7.56 2.36
CA THR A 659 -19.45 -8.54 2.81
C THR A 659 -19.74 -8.40 4.30
N VAL A 660 -18.70 -8.33 5.14
CA VAL A 660 -18.87 -8.15 6.58
C VAL A 660 -19.51 -6.80 6.91
N LEU A 661 -19.15 -5.72 6.20
CA LEU A 661 -19.79 -4.41 6.39
C LEU A 661 -21.27 -4.43 6.01
N ARG A 662 -21.62 -5.09 4.89
CA ARG A 662 -23.00 -5.17 4.37
C ARG A 662 -23.91 -6.06 5.22
N HIS A 663 -23.41 -7.23 5.63
CA HIS A 663 -24.23 -8.28 6.24
C HIS A 663 -23.95 -8.48 7.74
N GLY A 664 -22.93 -7.83 8.29
CA GLY A 664 -22.53 -7.97 9.69
C GLY A 664 -23.40 -7.22 10.71
N GLY A 665 -24.55 -6.68 10.29
CA GLY A 665 -25.52 -6.02 11.19
C GLY A 665 -25.10 -4.63 11.66
N LEU A 666 -24.26 -3.94 10.89
CA LEU A 666 -23.72 -2.62 11.26
C LEU A 666 -24.80 -1.52 11.32
N LEU A 667 -25.69 -1.50 10.32
CA LEU A 667 -26.86 -0.64 10.25
C LEU A 667 -28.04 -1.38 9.63
N ASN A 668 -29.25 -0.93 9.96
CA ASN A 668 -30.48 -1.50 9.43
C ASN A 668 -30.89 -0.81 8.12
N VAL A 669 -30.86 -1.57 7.02
CA VAL A 669 -31.23 -1.15 5.66
C VAL A 669 -32.67 -0.65 5.56
N LEU A 670 -33.57 -1.11 6.44
CA LEU A 670 -34.99 -0.73 6.40
C LEU A 670 -35.22 0.65 7.03
N THR A 671 -34.42 1.02 8.03
CA THR A 671 -34.62 2.25 8.81
C THR A 671 -33.68 3.38 8.41
N ASP A 672 -32.49 3.06 7.87
CA ASP A 672 -31.52 4.05 7.44
C ASP A 672 -31.55 4.19 5.90
N GLU A 673 -32.18 5.26 5.42
CA GLU A 673 -32.30 5.53 3.99
C GLU A 673 -30.95 5.73 3.30
N GLN A 674 -29.98 6.34 3.98
CA GLN A 674 -28.67 6.59 3.39
C GLN A 674 -27.91 5.28 3.24
N TRP A 675 -27.93 4.44 4.27
CA TRP A 675 -27.37 3.09 4.22
C TRP A 675 -28.03 2.27 3.11
N ARG A 676 -29.36 2.35 2.97
CA ARG A 676 -30.09 1.69 1.88
C ARG A 676 -29.58 2.09 0.50
N ARG A 677 -29.51 3.39 0.19
CA ARG A 677 -29.00 3.90 -1.10
C ARG A 677 -27.57 3.45 -1.38
N ALA A 678 -26.75 3.39 -0.32
CA ALA A 678 -25.37 2.97 -0.43
C ALA A 678 -25.23 1.46 -0.69
N MET A 679 -26.05 0.63 -0.02
CA MET A 679 -26.15 -0.81 -0.28
C MET A 679 -26.67 -1.09 -1.70
N GLU A 680 -27.60 -0.27 -2.20
CA GLU A 680 -28.09 -0.35 -3.57
C GLU A 680 -26.98 -0.07 -4.59
N TYR A 681 -26.19 1.00 -4.41
CA TYR A 681 -25.02 1.25 -5.26
C TYR A 681 -24.01 0.10 -5.21
N VAL A 682 -23.67 -0.40 -4.02
CA VAL A 682 -22.76 -1.53 -3.87
C VAL A 682 -23.31 -2.76 -4.60
N SER A 683 -24.63 -2.97 -4.59
CA SER A 683 -25.32 -4.04 -5.32
C SER A 683 -25.26 -3.86 -6.85
N MET A 684 -25.13 -2.62 -7.35
CA MET A 684 -24.96 -2.32 -8.79
C MET A 684 -23.51 -2.46 -9.27
N VAL A 685 -22.52 -2.36 -8.38
CA VAL A 685 -21.12 -2.55 -8.73
C VAL A 685 -20.87 -4.02 -9.07
N SER A 686 -20.54 -4.29 -10.33
CA SER A 686 -20.24 -5.64 -10.83
C SER A 686 -18.80 -6.06 -10.59
N GLU A 687 -17.86 -5.12 -10.58
CA GLU A 687 -16.43 -5.40 -10.48
C GLU A 687 -15.72 -4.49 -9.45
N LEU A 688 -14.79 -5.09 -8.70
CA LEU A 688 -13.79 -4.37 -7.91
C LEU A 688 -12.52 -4.19 -8.75
N ASN A 689 -12.39 -3.04 -9.42
CA ASN A 689 -11.27 -2.71 -10.31
C ASN A 689 -9.94 -2.46 -9.58
N TYR A 690 -8.89 -2.19 -10.34
CA TYR A 690 -7.61 -1.83 -9.74
C TYR A 690 -7.78 -0.59 -8.84
N MET A 691 -7.21 -0.63 -7.64
CA MET A 691 -7.31 0.43 -6.65
C MET A 691 -8.73 0.73 -6.14
N SER A 692 -9.66 -0.24 -6.14
CA SER A 692 -10.88 -0.13 -5.33
C SER A 692 -10.54 0.22 -3.89
N GLN A 693 -11.34 1.08 -3.26
CA GLN A 693 -11.04 1.62 -1.94
C GLN A 693 -12.25 1.51 -1.03
N ILE A 694 -12.02 1.08 0.21
CA ILE A 694 -12.95 1.26 1.33
C ILE A 694 -12.25 2.20 2.31
N VAL A 695 -12.78 3.40 2.49
CA VAL A 695 -12.20 4.44 3.36
C VAL A 695 -13.11 4.68 4.56
N ILE A 696 -12.54 4.69 5.75
CA ILE A 696 -13.18 4.97 7.02
C ILE A 696 -12.57 6.26 7.56
N MET A 697 -13.39 7.31 7.69
CA MET A 697 -12.98 8.59 8.27
C MET A 697 -13.64 8.77 9.63
N LEU A 698 -12.82 9.07 10.65
CA LEU A 698 -13.27 9.33 12.01
C LEU A 698 -13.13 10.82 12.31
N TYR A 699 -14.23 11.43 12.75
CA TYR A 699 -14.29 12.80 13.20
C TYR A 699 -14.65 12.88 14.68
N GLU A 700 -14.20 13.93 15.34
CA GLU A 700 -14.45 14.19 16.76
C GLU A 700 -14.95 15.63 16.96
N ASP A 701 -15.95 15.79 17.81
CA ASP A 701 -16.42 17.07 18.34
C ASP A 701 -15.87 17.23 19.77
N PRO A 702 -14.79 18.00 19.95
CA PRO A 702 -14.12 18.12 21.24
C PRO A 702 -14.93 18.90 22.27
N MET A 703 -16.04 19.53 21.86
CA MET A 703 -16.93 20.28 22.75
C MET A 703 -17.98 19.39 23.42
N LYS A 704 -18.13 18.14 22.97
CA LYS A 704 -19.05 17.17 23.56
C LYS A 704 -18.40 16.43 24.73
N ASP A 705 -19.22 16.00 25.68
CA ASP A 705 -18.76 15.23 26.84
C ASP A 705 -17.96 14.00 26.41
N PRO A 706 -16.86 13.63 27.11
CA PRO A 706 -16.04 12.48 26.75
C PRO A 706 -16.78 11.15 26.63
N SER A 707 -17.89 10.98 27.35
CA SER A 707 -18.75 9.80 27.34
C SER A 707 -19.91 9.88 26.35
N SER A 708 -20.10 11.02 25.67
CA SER A 708 -21.21 11.23 24.72
C SER A 708 -21.03 10.41 23.44
N GLU A 709 -22.10 9.74 23.03
CA GLU A 709 -22.16 9.06 21.73
C GLU A 709 -22.15 10.03 20.53
N GLU A 710 -22.49 11.31 20.75
CA GLU A 710 -22.44 12.36 19.72
C GLU A 710 -21.06 12.99 19.53
N ARG A 711 -20.07 12.59 20.35
CA ARG A 711 -18.70 13.08 20.28
C ARG A 711 -18.01 12.63 19.00
N PHE A 712 -18.27 11.41 18.53
CA PHE A 712 -17.61 10.85 17.36
C PHE A 712 -18.57 10.68 16.18
N HIS A 713 -18.05 10.91 14.98
CA HIS A 713 -18.77 10.68 13.73
C HIS A 713 -17.90 9.85 12.79
N VAL A 714 -18.48 8.80 12.19
CA VAL A 714 -17.75 7.91 11.28
C VAL A 714 -18.38 7.95 9.90
N GLU A 715 -17.56 8.22 8.90
CA GLU A 715 -17.94 8.15 7.49
C GLU A 715 -17.24 6.96 6.83
N LEU A 716 -18.02 6.15 6.12
CA LEU A 716 -17.52 5.07 5.26
C LEU A 716 -17.67 5.52 3.81
N HIS A 717 -16.65 5.27 2.99
CA HIS A 717 -16.66 5.61 1.58
C HIS A 717 -16.17 4.42 0.77
N PHE A 718 -16.80 4.19 -0.38
CA PHE A 718 -16.47 3.07 -1.25
C PHE A 718 -16.25 3.53 -2.69
N SER A 719 -15.12 3.15 -3.27
CA SER A 719 -14.79 3.34 -4.69
C SER A 719 -14.63 1.96 -5.35
N PRO A 720 -15.23 1.74 -6.54
CA PRO A 720 -15.00 0.53 -7.32
C PRO A 720 -13.60 0.50 -7.94
N GLY A 721 -12.81 1.58 -7.89
CA GLY A 721 -11.45 1.65 -8.43
C GLY A 721 -11.37 2.36 -9.79
N VAL A 722 -10.22 2.21 -10.45
CA VAL A 722 -9.91 2.84 -11.75
C VAL A 722 -10.68 2.18 -12.89
N ASN A 723 -11.34 2.98 -13.72
CA ASN A 723 -12.09 2.47 -14.88
C ASN A 723 -11.19 1.84 -15.93
N CYS A 724 -11.61 0.70 -16.45
CA CYS A 724 -11.04 0.09 -17.65
C CYS A 724 -11.58 0.75 -18.92
N CYS A 725 -10.80 0.69 -20.00
CA CYS A 725 -11.03 1.40 -21.27
C CYS A 725 -12.34 1.07 -22.01
N VAL A 726 -13.03 -0.02 -21.63
CA VAL A 726 -14.22 -0.53 -22.34
C VAL A 726 -15.52 -0.11 -21.65
N GLN A 727 -15.55 -0.01 -20.32
CA GLN A 727 -16.76 0.36 -19.57
C GLN A 727 -16.64 1.80 -19.05
N LYS A 728 -17.10 2.76 -19.85
CA LYS A 728 -17.09 4.19 -19.51
C LYS A 728 -18.14 4.59 -18.46
N ASN A 729 -19.11 3.71 -18.20
CA ASN A 729 -20.29 4.00 -17.36
C ASN A 729 -20.25 3.19 -16.06
N LEU A 730 -19.48 3.64 -15.07
CA LEU A 730 -19.74 3.25 -13.68
C LEU A 730 -21.10 3.82 -13.24
N PRO A 731 -21.81 3.19 -12.29
CA PRO A 731 -22.97 3.83 -11.68
C PRO A 731 -22.55 5.21 -11.15
N PRO A 732 -23.32 6.28 -11.41
CA PRO A 732 -22.96 7.62 -10.96
C PRO A 732 -23.00 7.65 -9.42
N GLY A 733 -21.86 7.97 -8.81
CA GLY A 733 -21.73 8.21 -7.37
C GLY A 733 -21.67 9.72 -7.08
N PRO A 734 -22.01 10.17 -5.86
CA PRO A 734 -21.98 11.59 -5.49
C PRO A 734 -20.58 12.22 -5.46
N GLY A 735 -19.52 11.46 -5.80
CA GLY A 735 -18.14 11.94 -5.87
C GLY A 735 -17.52 12.25 -4.51
N PHE A 736 -16.26 12.69 -4.52
CA PHE A 736 -15.56 13.17 -3.32
C PHE A 736 -16.09 14.56 -2.93
N ARG A 737 -17.15 14.58 -2.12
CA ARG A 737 -17.85 15.79 -1.63
C ARG A 737 -18.51 16.62 -2.76
N PRO A 738 -19.83 16.89 -2.69
CA PRO A 738 -20.41 17.94 -3.51
C PRO A 738 -19.71 19.26 -3.17
N HIS A 739 -19.36 20.07 -4.18
CA HIS A 739 -19.17 21.50 -3.97
C HIS A 739 -20.42 22.01 -3.23
N SER A 740 -20.21 22.84 -2.21
CA SER A 740 -21.26 23.40 -1.36
C SER A 740 -22.52 23.71 -2.19
N ARG A 741 -23.63 23.02 -1.89
CA ARG A 741 -24.95 23.32 -2.45
C ARG A 741 -25.29 24.77 -2.10
N ASN A 742 -25.00 25.69 -3.01
CA ASN A 742 -25.60 27.03 -2.99
C ASN A 742 -26.05 27.51 -4.37
N ASP A 743 -25.84 26.74 -5.44
CA ASP A 743 -26.44 27.08 -6.73
C ASP A 743 -27.71 26.26 -6.96
N SER A 744 -28.83 26.95 -6.81
CA SER A 744 -30.14 26.53 -7.30
C SER A 744 -30.03 26.13 -8.77
N VAL A 745 -30.29 24.85 -9.05
CA VAL A 745 -30.32 24.31 -10.41
C VAL A 745 -31.46 24.97 -11.18
N THR A 746 -31.10 25.89 -12.08
CA THR A 746 -31.83 26.07 -13.33
C THR A 746 -31.00 25.44 -14.45
N SER A 747 -31.66 24.56 -15.20
CA SER A 747 -31.10 23.81 -16.32
C SER A 747 -30.68 24.72 -17.47
N LYS A 748 -29.47 24.53 -18.01
CA LYS A 748 -29.15 24.25 -19.43
C LYS A 748 -27.68 24.55 -19.77
N ASN A 749 -27.13 23.68 -20.63
CA ASN A 749 -25.94 23.85 -21.49
C ASN A 749 -24.58 23.33 -21.01
N ALA A 750 -24.25 22.17 -21.60
CA ALA A 750 -22.96 21.66 -22.07
C ALA A 750 -21.67 22.39 -21.65
N VAL A 751 -20.82 21.66 -20.92
CA VAL A 751 -19.36 21.83 -20.91
C VAL A 751 -18.72 20.46 -21.17
N SER A 752 -17.72 20.43 -22.05
CA SER A 752 -17.09 19.27 -22.68
C SER A 752 -16.54 18.20 -21.72
N LEU A 753 -16.79 16.94 -22.04
CA LEU A 753 -16.62 15.76 -21.18
C LEU A 753 -15.20 15.13 -21.16
N ASP A 754 -14.16 15.80 -21.64
CA ASP A 754 -12.93 15.11 -22.07
C ASP A 754 -11.68 15.23 -21.17
N GLN A 755 -11.76 15.72 -19.92
CA GLN A 755 -10.56 15.83 -19.06
C GLN A 755 -10.71 15.47 -17.57
N LEU A 756 -11.69 14.66 -17.16
CA LEU A 756 -11.79 14.19 -15.76
C LEU A 756 -11.99 12.68 -15.70
N SER A 757 -10.88 11.93 -15.61
CA SER A 757 -10.86 10.50 -15.27
C SER A 757 -11.38 10.31 -13.84
N SER A 758 -12.71 10.25 -13.71
CA SER A 758 -13.42 10.38 -12.44
C SER A 758 -13.53 9.05 -11.71
N ILE A 759 -13.12 9.04 -10.43
CA ILE A 759 -13.37 7.96 -9.49
C ILE A 759 -14.75 8.18 -8.86
N ASN A 760 -15.70 7.28 -9.13
CA ASN A 760 -17.03 7.36 -8.52
C ASN A 760 -17.02 6.75 -7.11
N LEU A 761 -17.17 7.59 -6.09
CA LEU A 761 -17.22 7.18 -4.68
C LEU A 761 -18.67 7.20 -4.16
N VAL A 762 -19.08 6.19 -3.41
CA VAL A 762 -20.38 6.18 -2.71
C VAL A 762 -20.22 6.06 -1.21
N ARG A 763 -21.06 6.84 -0.52
CA ARG A 763 -21.07 7.11 0.91
C ARG A 763 -21.88 6.06 1.66
N LEU A 764 -21.29 5.52 2.71
CA LEU A 764 -21.86 4.60 3.69
C LEU A 764 -21.72 5.29 5.07
N GLN A 765 -22.74 5.35 5.91
CA GLN A 765 -22.62 6.01 7.23
C GLN A 765 -22.83 5.00 8.35
N MET A 766 -22.39 5.34 9.56
CA MET A 766 -22.79 4.69 10.80
C MET A 766 -23.26 5.75 11.79
N GLY A 767 -24.45 5.56 12.37
CA GLY A 767 -24.81 6.16 13.66
C GLY A 767 -24.07 5.43 14.79
N ALA A 768 -23.77 6.13 15.88
CA ALA A 768 -22.99 5.62 16.99
C ALA A 768 -23.54 4.28 17.55
N SER A 769 -22.78 3.19 17.39
CA SER A 769 -22.95 1.97 18.22
C SER A 769 -21.69 1.09 18.31
N MET A 770 -20.56 1.49 17.72
CA MET A 770 -19.39 0.60 17.60
C MET A 770 -18.42 0.61 18.80
N LEU A 771 -18.90 0.83 20.03
CA LEU A 771 -18.06 0.77 21.24
C LEU A 771 -18.61 -0.06 22.41
N GLN A 772 -19.75 -0.73 22.29
CA GLN A 772 -20.19 -1.67 23.32
C GLN A 772 -20.69 -2.99 22.74
N SER A 773 -19.81 -3.98 22.65
CA SER A 773 -20.21 -5.39 22.59
C SER A 773 -19.06 -6.27 23.04
N ASN A 774 -18.76 -6.19 24.35
CA ASN A 774 -17.98 -7.20 25.05
C ASN A 774 -18.71 -7.51 26.37
N ARG A 775 -19.72 -8.38 26.31
CA ARG A 775 -20.25 -9.07 27.50
C ARG A 775 -21.07 -10.30 27.13
N ILE A 776 -20.47 -11.28 26.45
CA ILE A 776 -20.98 -12.65 26.48
C ILE A 776 -19.79 -13.63 26.54
N LEU A 777 -19.82 -14.47 27.59
CA LEU A 777 -18.99 -15.65 27.92
C LEU A 777 -18.10 -15.49 29.17
N SER A 778 -18.72 -15.55 30.35
CA SER A 778 -18.19 -16.45 31.39
C SER A 778 -19.31 -16.85 32.37
N LYS A 779 -19.37 -18.16 32.66
CA LYS A 779 -20.05 -18.86 33.77
C LYS A 779 -21.49 -19.33 33.55
N ARG A 780 -21.59 -20.61 33.14
CA ARG A 780 -22.55 -21.55 33.72
C ARG A 780 -21.91 -22.18 34.96
N SER A 781 -22.59 -22.11 36.10
CA SER A 781 -22.69 -23.19 37.10
C SER A 781 -23.76 -22.82 38.13
N ASP A 782 -24.92 -23.44 37.95
CA ASP A 782 -25.74 -24.13 38.96
C ASP A 782 -26.25 -23.46 40.25
N ARG A 783 -27.58 -23.65 40.43
CA ARG A 783 -28.43 -23.75 41.65
C ARG A 783 -29.05 -22.47 42.25
N GLU A 784 -30.28 -22.22 41.80
CA GLU A 784 -31.59 -22.14 42.53
C GLU A 784 -31.66 -22.11 44.09
N PRO A 785 -32.80 -21.67 44.71
CA PRO A 785 -32.97 -20.39 45.44
C PRO A 785 -33.60 -20.63 46.85
N PRO A 786 -34.59 -19.87 47.42
CA PRO A 786 -34.92 -18.43 47.47
C PRO A 786 -35.12 -17.90 48.93
N SER A 787 -35.76 -16.72 49.06
CA SER A 787 -36.40 -16.10 50.26
C SER A 787 -35.53 -15.05 50.97
N THR A 788 -35.98 -13.86 51.38
CA THR A 788 -37.30 -13.29 51.71
C THR A 788 -37.28 -11.76 51.55
N THR A 789 -38.44 -11.18 51.18
CA THR A 789 -38.87 -9.77 51.33
C THR A 789 -39.11 -9.38 52.81
N PRO A 790 -39.60 -8.16 53.19
CA PRO A 790 -39.71 -6.84 52.53
C PRO A 790 -39.32 -5.65 53.49
N SER A 791 -39.69 -4.42 53.08
CA SER A 791 -40.13 -3.28 53.92
C SER A 791 -39.06 -2.17 54.11
N THR A 792 -39.30 -0.85 54.11
CA THR A 792 -40.49 0.02 54.15
C THR A 792 -40.07 1.48 53.79
N ILE A 793 -40.85 2.15 52.93
CA ILE A 793 -41.36 3.55 52.95
C ILE A 793 -40.49 4.72 53.52
N LYS A 794 -40.35 5.80 52.72
CA LYS A 794 -40.71 7.25 52.96
C LYS A 794 -39.88 8.13 52.00
N ARG A 795 -40.42 8.82 50.97
CA ARG A 795 -41.38 9.94 50.82
C ARG A 795 -40.83 11.32 51.25
N CYS A 796 -41.15 12.32 50.40
CA CYS A 796 -41.10 13.78 50.56
C CYS A 796 -39.73 14.46 50.37
N ASP A 797 -39.61 15.66 49.82
CA ASP A 797 -40.41 16.53 48.93
C ASP A 797 -39.50 17.77 48.70
N ARG A 798 -39.64 18.45 47.54
CA ARG A 798 -39.73 19.93 47.34
C ARG A 798 -38.93 20.87 48.26
N GLU A 799 -38.37 22.00 47.86
CA GLU A 799 -38.64 22.95 46.77
C GLU A 799 -37.49 23.98 46.80
N ASN A 800 -37.35 24.71 45.69
CA ASN A 800 -36.68 26.00 45.45
C ASN A 800 -36.15 26.85 46.62
N VAL A 801 -35.09 27.63 46.35
CA VAL A 801 -35.08 29.12 46.34
C VAL A 801 -33.64 29.62 46.13
N VAL A 802 -33.51 30.48 45.10
CA VAL A 802 -32.41 31.42 44.70
C VAL A 802 -31.11 30.81 44.15
#